data_AF-A0A6N8WQJ0-F1
#
_entry.id   AF-A0A6N8WQJ0-F1
#
_cell.length_a   1.000
_cell.length_b   1.000
_cell.length_c   1.000
_cell.angle_alpha   90.00
_cell.angle_beta   90.00
_cell.angle_gamma   90.00
#
_symmetry.space_group_name_H-M   'P 1'
#
loop_
_entity.id
_entity.type
_entity.pdbx_description
1 polymer ?
#
loop_
_entity_poly.entity_id
_entity_poly.type
_entity_poly.pdbx_seq_one_letter_code
_entity_poly.pdbx_strand_id
1 'polypeptide(L)'
;MTGLVRRLASTGPDVLSVGLALLVATGIVLAAWPDAAFLYVLTVLAHPALGLVWGIAGAIWVVQRWRAPAASAADGGTGPLLALGIGASAAGFLLGAGVLATGATRPWTWLLGLHVAASSAGALLIAVHVWRAVEGEPARRWAIRGGIAALALAGALAPMLRERHDASWRAAYAIENPQLPPVSMEDEGAGAGSPFFPSSARSTTGDLIPSDFFLTSEMCGRCHGDIYDQWNESAHHFASFNNQWYRRSIEYMQDVVGTQPSKWCAGCHDHAMFFNGRFERPAREQIDTPEAQAGLGCTSCHSIVHVGGTMGQGDFVIEYPAMHDLAASEFPPIRWAHDLVTELAPEPHRRTFLKPFHTDQQADFCSSCHKVHLDVPVNDYRWIRGFNEYDNWQASGVSGEGARSFYYPATPQTCNSCHMPLVPSDDPAADDGFVRSHRFPGANTALPFVNGHDEQLRTVQEFLRDGQVTIDIFGIARVEAPAAPPAQARRAAEPTLSSTFAVGEESASFGARMGVAVPLAEVTAPLDVRPVAVRRDESVRVEVVVRTRKVGHFFPGGTVDAFDVWVEFEAVDDNGRVLLHSGAAADGGSGPVDPSAHFYRSLQLDGHGNPINKRNAWMTRSVAYVRLIPPGAADTVHYRLQVPPDAGERIHLRAKVNYRKFAWYNTQWAYAGVRDPNAPPPAPDHDDAEWSFTGDTSNVSGGIKAIPDIPTTVMAEAEATLEVVDADAPLPEALASDAAASDTSGASGTPPSGDLLRGRWNDYGIGLLLQGDLRGAEGAFREVMAVAPEWGEGPFNLARVHLEEGEVELALPLLDEAMRLGISPARTGYFRGVALRALGRYDEALAAFEEARAVFPRDRVVLNEIGRLHFLERRYDEAVSTLEAVLRIDPEDLQAHYTMMLAYRGAQRMEEAAEAQARYERFTADESAQAITGPFRRASPEDNNERQMIHEH
;
A
#
# COMPACT_ATOMS: atom_id res chain seq x y z
N MET A 1 28.44 47.92 -12.59
CA MET A 1 28.48 46.99 -13.75
C MET A 1 28.93 47.61 -15.07
N THR A 2 28.35 48.74 -15.50
CA THR A 2 28.57 49.34 -16.86
C THR A 2 30.03 49.67 -17.22
N GLY A 3 30.87 50.08 -16.26
CA GLY A 3 32.29 50.38 -16.50
C GLY A 3 33.18 49.14 -16.72
N LEU A 4 32.89 48.03 -16.01
CA LEU A 4 33.65 46.78 -16.12
C LEU A 4 33.35 46.06 -17.44
N VAL A 5 32.07 45.95 -17.81
CA VAL A 5 31.62 45.28 -19.05
C VAL A 5 32.20 45.97 -20.29
N ARG A 6 32.24 47.31 -20.32
CA ARG A 6 32.86 48.05 -21.43
C ARG A 6 34.37 47.84 -21.52
N ARG A 7 35.07 47.75 -20.38
CA ARG A 7 36.51 47.42 -20.36
C ARG A 7 36.76 46.00 -20.88
N LEU A 8 35.98 45.01 -20.43
CA LEU A 8 36.09 43.62 -20.88
C LEU A 8 35.84 43.47 -22.39
N ALA A 9 34.86 44.18 -22.95
CA ALA A 9 34.62 44.19 -24.39
C ALA A 9 35.78 44.80 -25.19
N SER A 10 36.56 45.71 -24.59
CA SER A 10 37.71 46.38 -25.23
C SER A 10 39.05 45.64 -25.09
N THR A 11 39.17 44.66 -24.19
CA THR A 11 40.44 43.96 -23.86
C THR A 11 40.83 42.82 -24.80
N GLY A 12 40.07 42.57 -25.88
CA GLY A 12 40.42 41.61 -26.94
C GLY A 12 39.80 40.20 -26.80
N PRO A 13 39.93 39.34 -27.83
CA PRO A 13 39.24 38.04 -27.94
C PRO A 13 39.72 36.97 -26.94
N ASP A 14 40.95 37.08 -26.43
CA ASP A 14 41.51 36.14 -25.45
C ASP A 14 40.72 36.16 -24.12
N VAL A 15 40.28 37.34 -23.69
CA VAL A 15 39.51 37.54 -22.43
C VAL A 15 38.09 36.96 -22.55
N LEU A 16 37.43 37.14 -23.71
CA LEU A 16 36.13 36.53 -23.99
C LEU A 16 36.19 35.00 -24.11
N SER A 17 37.29 34.46 -24.64
CA SER A 17 37.52 33.02 -24.77
C SER A 17 37.67 32.35 -23.39
N VAL A 18 38.34 33.02 -22.44
CA VAL A 18 38.40 32.57 -21.04
C VAL A 18 37.02 32.58 -20.39
N GLY A 19 36.22 33.64 -20.64
CA GLY A 19 34.84 33.71 -20.16
C GLY A 19 33.96 32.57 -20.67
N LEU A 20 34.06 32.23 -21.96
CA LEU A 20 33.36 31.09 -22.56
C LEU A 20 33.82 29.75 -21.96
N ALA A 21 35.14 29.57 -21.76
CA ALA A 21 35.68 28.38 -21.13
C ALA A 21 35.18 28.19 -19.70
N LEU A 22 35.06 29.27 -18.92
CA LEU A 22 34.48 29.26 -17.57
C LEU A 22 32.98 28.90 -17.59
N LEU A 23 32.22 29.41 -18.56
CA LEU A 23 30.80 29.06 -18.73
C LEU A 23 30.63 27.57 -19.07
N VAL A 24 31.48 27.03 -19.95
CA VAL A 24 31.48 25.60 -20.27
C VAL A 24 31.86 24.78 -19.03
N ALA A 25 32.91 25.16 -18.31
CA ALA A 25 33.35 24.44 -17.11
C ALA A 25 32.27 24.42 -16.01
N THR A 26 31.66 25.57 -15.72
CA THR A 26 30.57 25.66 -14.74
C THR A 26 29.33 24.89 -15.20
N GLY A 27 28.98 24.92 -16.49
CA GLY A 27 27.89 24.11 -17.05
C GLY A 27 28.14 22.60 -16.92
N ILE A 28 29.37 22.13 -17.13
CA ILE A 28 29.76 20.73 -16.94
C ILE A 28 29.58 20.31 -15.47
N VAL A 29 30.00 21.14 -14.51
CA VAL A 29 29.81 20.86 -13.08
C VAL A 29 28.33 20.78 -12.73
N LEU A 30 27.52 21.72 -13.22
CA LEU A 30 26.06 21.74 -12.97
C LEU A 30 25.36 20.49 -13.51
N ALA A 31 25.81 19.96 -14.65
CA ALA A 31 25.26 18.74 -15.25
C ALA A 31 25.71 17.45 -14.53
N ALA A 32 26.96 17.39 -14.07
CA ALA A 32 27.57 16.17 -13.56
C ALA A 32 27.31 15.90 -12.07
N TRP A 33 27.21 16.91 -11.20
CA TRP A 33 27.12 16.75 -9.73
C TRP A 33 26.04 17.63 -9.08
N PRO A 34 24.75 17.29 -9.18
CA PRO A 34 23.64 18.12 -8.69
C PRO A 34 23.38 17.94 -7.18
N ASP A 35 24.42 18.01 -6.35
CA ASP A 35 24.29 17.81 -4.91
C ASP A 35 24.01 19.14 -4.20
N ALA A 36 23.33 19.09 -3.04
CA ALA A 36 23.04 20.27 -2.20
C ALA A 36 24.29 20.83 -1.47
N ALA A 37 25.49 20.63 -2.05
CA ALA A 37 26.73 21.13 -1.52
C ALA A 37 26.87 22.64 -1.74
N PHE A 38 27.50 23.34 -0.80
CA PHE A 38 27.72 24.78 -0.88
C PHE A 38 28.39 25.22 -2.19
N LEU A 39 29.36 24.45 -2.69
CA LEU A 39 30.04 24.74 -3.97
C LEU A 39 29.09 24.64 -5.17
N TYR A 40 28.11 23.73 -5.14
CA TYR A 40 27.11 23.62 -6.19
C TYR A 40 26.21 24.84 -6.21
N VAL A 41 25.66 25.22 -5.04
CA VAL A 41 24.83 26.43 -4.88
C VAL A 41 25.57 27.68 -5.37
N LEU A 42 26.85 27.83 -5.00
CA LEU A 42 27.68 28.93 -5.49
C LEU A 42 27.81 28.90 -7.02
N THR A 43 27.92 27.71 -7.62
CA THR A 43 28.01 27.54 -9.08
C THR A 43 26.68 27.88 -9.78
N VAL A 44 25.54 27.51 -9.19
CA VAL A 44 24.18 27.86 -9.67
C VAL A 44 24.00 29.38 -9.73
N LEU A 45 24.53 30.12 -8.75
CA LEU A 45 24.48 31.59 -8.74
C LEU A 45 25.55 32.21 -9.65
N ALA A 46 26.74 31.63 -9.70
CA ALA A 46 27.86 32.17 -10.48
C ALA A 46 27.65 31.99 -12.00
N HIS A 47 27.10 30.87 -12.45
CA HIS A 47 26.89 30.59 -13.87
C HIS A 47 26.04 31.65 -14.60
N PRO A 48 24.82 32.02 -14.14
CA PRO A 48 24.03 33.07 -14.77
C PRO A 48 24.68 34.45 -14.63
N ALA A 49 25.34 34.74 -13.50
CA ALA A 49 26.07 36.00 -13.33
C ALA A 49 27.24 36.15 -14.33
N LEU A 50 28.02 35.07 -14.52
CA LEU A 50 29.04 34.98 -15.56
C LEU A 50 28.40 35.10 -16.95
N GLY A 51 27.27 34.43 -17.18
CA GLY A 51 26.53 34.47 -18.43
C GLY A 51 26.10 35.88 -18.81
N LEU A 52 25.56 36.65 -17.85
CA LEU A 52 25.19 38.06 -18.02
C LEU A 52 26.40 38.94 -18.32
N VAL A 53 27.48 38.82 -17.55
CA VAL A 53 28.69 39.64 -17.75
C VAL A 53 29.33 39.38 -19.11
N TRP A 54 29.54 38.10 -19.44
CA TRP A 54 30.26 37.69 -20.65
C TRP A 54 29.38 37.71 -21.91
N GLY A 55 28.08 37.41 -21.77
CA GLY A 55 27.12 37.54 -22.86
C GLY A 55 26.95 38.99 -23.32
N ILE A 56 26.81 39.93 -22.38
CA ILE A 56 26.72 41.36 -22.71
C ILE A 56 28.06 41.87 -23.27
N ALA A 57 29.19 41.50 -22.67
CA ALA A 57 30.51 41.88 -23.19
C ALA A 57 30.73 41.33 -24.62
N GLY A 58 30.35 40.08 -24.87
CA GLY A 58 30.39 39.45 -26.19
C GLY A 58 29.49 40.15 -27.20
N ALA A 59 28.25 40.50 -26.83
CA ALA A 59 27.34 41.25 -27.70
C ALA A 59 27.90 42.63 -28.07
N ILE A 60 28.48 43.35 -27.11
CA ILE A 60 29.14 44.64 -27.36
C ILE A 60 30.33 44.46 -28.30
N TRP A 61 31.16 43.43 -28.08
CA TRP A 61 32.31 43.14 -28.94
C TRP A 61 31.90 42.81 -30.38
N VAL A 62 30.84 42.00 -30.57
CA VAL A 62 30.30 41.69 -31.90
C VAL A 62 29.83 42.96 -32.62
N VAL A 63 29.08 43.84 -31.94
CA VAL A 63 28.62 45.12 -32.50
C VAL A 63 29.79 46.04 -32.84
N GLN A 64 30.81 46.12 -31.98
CA GLN A 64 32.01 46.91 -32.23
C GLN A 64 32.79 46.40 -33.44
N ARG A 65 32.90 45.07 -33.58
CA ARG A 65 33.59 44.42 -34.70
C ARG A 65 32.82 44.55 -36.02
N TRP A 66 31.49 44.49 -35.98
CA TRP A 66 30.63 44.74 -37.15
C TRP A 66 30.64 46.20 -37.62
N ARG A 67 30.88 47.17 -36.72
CA ARG A 67 30.98 48.60 -37.04
C ARG A 67 32.37 49.06 -37.49
N ALA A 68 33.39 48.22 -37.35
CA ALA A 68 34.74 48.52 -37.81
C ALA A 68 34.83 48.41 -39.35
N PRO A 69 35.50 49.33 -40.06
CA PRO A 69 35.71 49.22 -41.50
C PRO A 69 36.44 47.91 -41.84
N ALA A 70 35.93 47.15 -42.81
CA ALA A 70 36.45 45.84 -43.17
C ALA A 70 37.91 45.91 -43.65
N ALA A 71 38.85 45.62 -42.75
CA ALA A 71 40.23 45.32 -43.11
C ALA A 71 40.35 43.81 -43.41
N SER A 72 40.32 43.51 -44.71
CA SER A 72 40.96 42.39 -45.41
C SER A 72 41.00 40.99 -44.75
N ALA A 73 40.24 40.07 -45.33
CA ALA A 73 40.67 38.76 -45.86
C ALA A 73 41.99 38.13 -45.31
N ALA A 74 42.05 37.87 -44.01
CA ALA A 74 43.11 37.05 -43.39
C ALA A 74 42.59 35.95 -42.44
N ASP A 75 41.28 35.66 -42.46
CA ASP A 75 40.73 34.50 -41.74
C ASP A 75 40.67 33.32 -42.70
N GLY A 76 41.55 32.32 -42.52
CA GLY A 76 41.73 31.14 -43.38
C GLY A 76 40.52 30.20 -43.48
N GLY A 77 39.40 30.66 -44.05
CA GLY A 77 38.21 29.86 -44.39
C GLY A 77 37.29 29.47 -43.22
N THR A 78 37.59 29.87 -41.99
CA THR A 78 36.85 29.47 -40.77
C THR A 78 35.87 30.53 -40.26
N GLY A 79 35.72 31.67 -40.95
CA GLY A 79 34.80 32.77 -40.59
C GLY A 79 33.31 32.38 -40.48
N PRO A 80 32.75 31.54 -41.37
CA PRO A 80 31.37 31.07 -41.25
C PRO A 80 31.13 30.25 -39.98
N LEU A 81 32.11 29.43 -39.55
CA LEU A 81 32.02 28.65 -38.31
C LEU A 81 31.94 29.55 -37.08
N LEU A 82 32.75 30.61 -37.05
CA LEU A 82 32.72 31.59 -35.97
C LEU A 82 31.38 32.35 -35.93
N ALA A 83 30.85 32.76 -37.09
CA ALA A 83 29.56 33.45 -37.18
C ALA A 83 28.40 32.56 -36.69
N LEU A 84 28.36 31.29 -37.11
CA LEU A 84 27.38 30.31 -36.64
C LEU A 84 27.54 30.05 -35.14
N GLY A 85 28.78 29.92 -34.65
CA GLY A 85 29.07 29.73 -33.23
C GLY A 85 28.58 30.91 -32.37
N ILE A 86 28.87 32.15 -32.80
CA ILE A 86 28.36 33.36 -32.13
C ILE A 86 26.83 33.41 -32.16
N GLY A 87 26.21 33.08 -33.29
CA GLY A 87 24.74 33.03 -33.41
C GLY A 87 24.10 32.02 -32.46
N ALA A 88 24.66 30.81 -32.39
CA ALA A 88 24.20 29.76 -31.47
C ALA A 88 24.42 30.15 -30.00
N SER A 89 25.58 30.74 -29.65
CA SER A 89 25.82 31.26 -28.29
C SER A 89 24.91 32.43 -27.93
N ALA A 90 24.53 33.29 -28.87
CA ALA A 90 23.56 34.36 -28.64
C ALA A 90 22.15 33.80 -28.41
N ALA A 91 21.74 32.78 -29.18
CA ALA A 91 20.50 32.06 -28.93
C ALA A 91 20.53 31.39 -27.55
N GLY A 92 21.62 30.71 -27.21
CA GLY A 92 21.85 30.14 -25.87
C GLY A 92 21.73 31.19 -24.77
N PHE A 93 22.33 32.36 -24.93
CA PHE A 93 22.23 33.46 -23.97
C PHE A 93 20.78 33.95 -23.77
N LEU A 94 20.02 34.13 -24.86
CA LEU A 94 18.61 34.55 -24.78
C LEU A 94 17.73 33.47 -24.12
N LEU A 95 17.95 32.20 -24.47
CA LEU A 95 17.27 31.08 -23.83
C LEU A 95 17.61 30.98 -22.34
N GLY A 96 18.88 31.24 -21.97
CA GLY A 96 19.33 31.26 -20.58
C GLY A 96 18.73 32.42 -19.77
N ALA A 97 18.51 33.58 -20.39
CA ALA A 97 17.74 34.66 -19.77
C ALA A 97 16.26 34.27 -19.58
N GLY A 98 15.71 33.46 -20.49
CA GLY A 98 14.41 32.81 -20.32
C GLY A 98 14.38 31.88 -19.11
N VAL A 99 15.35 30.96 -18.99
CA VAL A 99 15.50 30.08 -17.82
C VAL A 99 15.64 30.89 -16.52
N LEU A 100 16.37 32.01 -16.53
CA LEU A 100 16.49 32.87 -15.35
C LEU A 100 15.15 33.49 -14.92
N ALA A 101 14.22 33.68 -15.87
CA ALA A 101 12.90 34.25 -15.59
C ALA A 101 11.84 33.20 -15.22
N THR A 102 11.94 31.98 -15.74
CA THR A 102 10.96 30.90 -15.53
C THR A 102 11.41 29.85 -14.52
N GLY A 103 12.69 29.82 -14.17
CA GLY A 103 13.32 28.68 -13.52
C GLY A 103 13.55 27.50 -14.49
N ALA A 104 14.21 26.48 -13.97
CA ALA A 104 14.45 25.17 -14.56
C ALA A 104 13.49 24.09 -13.99
N THR A 105 12.28 24.49 -13.59
CA THR A 105 11.24 23.60 -13.05
C THR A 105 10.67 22.70 -14.15
N ARG A 106 9.95 21.62 -13.79
CA ARG A 106 9.49 20.59 -14.74
C ARG A 106 8.78 21.15 -15.98
N PRO A 107 7.80 22.08 -15.84
CA PRO A 107 7.10 22.67 -17.00
C PRO A 107 8.03 23.40 -17.99
N TRP A 108 9.21 23.86 -17.54
CA TRP A 108 10.16 24.66 -18.32
C TRP A 108 11.48 23.93 -18.61
N THR A 109 11.58 22.63 -18.30
CA THR A 109 12.80 21.83 -18.55
C THR A 109 13.21 21.80 -20.02
N TRP A 110 12.26 21.86 -20.95
CA TRP A 110 12.53 21.97 -22.39
C TRP A 110 13.32 23.25 -22.73
N LEU A 111 13.06 24.36 -22.02
CA LEU A 111 13.76 25.63 -22.22
C LEU A 111 15.22 25.53 -21.79
N LEU A 112 15.48 24.86 -20.64
CA LEU A 112 16.82 24.51 -20.21
C LEU A 112 17.53 23.61 -21.24
N GLY A 113 16.82 22.59 -21.74
CA GLY A 113 17.35 21.70 -22.79
C GLY A 113 17.79 22.46 -24.05
N LEU A 114 16.97 23.40 -24.53
CA LEU A 114 17.32 24.28 -25.66
C LEU A 114 18.50 25.21 -25.32
N HIS A 115 18.54 25.79 -24.12
CA HIS A 115 19.66 26.61 -23.67
C HIS A 115 20.99 25.83 -23.70
N VAL A 116 20.98 24.61 -23.13
CA VAL A 116 22.16 23.73 -23.09
C VAL A 116 22.58 23.32 -24.51
N ALA A 117 21.63 22.93 -25.36
CA ALA A 117 21.91 22.51 -26.74
C ALA A 117 22.51 23.66 -27.57
N ALA A 118 21.90 24.85 -27.54
CA ALA A 118 22.37 26.02 -28.27
C ALA A 118 23.74 26.49 -27.77
N SER A 119 23.92 26.53 -26.45
CA SER A 119 25.19 26.94 -25.82
C SER A 119 26.32 25.96 -26.12
N SER A 120 26.04 24.65 -26.08
CA SER A 120 27.01 23.59 -26.40
C SER A 120 27.41 23.62 -27.87
N ALA A 121 26.44 23.79 -28.79
CA ALA A 121 26.71 23.93 -30.21
C ALA A 121 27.55 25.18 -30.50
N GLY A 122 27.21 26.32 -29.88
CA GLY A 122 27.99 27.56 -29.99
C GLY A 122 29.42 27.39 -29.48
N ALA A 123 29.59 26.82 -28.29
CA ALA A 123 30.90 26.55 -27.70
C ALA A 123 31.75 25.62 -28.57
N LEU A 124 31.17 24.55 -29.14
CA LEU A 124 31.86 23.61 -30.03
C LEU A 124 32.33 24.30 -31.32
N LEU A 125 31.46 25.07 -31.97
CA LEU A 125 31.80 25.76 -33.22
C LEU A 125 32.91 26.81 -33.00
N ILE A 126 32.83 27.56 -31.90
CA ILE A 126 33.88 28.51 -31.51
C ILE A 126 35.17 27.76 -31.18
N ALA A 127 35.11 26.65 -30.44
CA ALA A 127 36.28 25.84 -30.11
C ALA A 127 36.96 25.28 -31.36
N VAL A 128 36.20 24.78 -32.34
CA VAL A 128 36.74 24.30 -33.64
C VAL A 128 37.37 25.46 -34.43
N HIS A 129 36.75 26.65 -34.43
CA HIS A 129 37.33 27.83 -35.05
C HIS A 129 38.67 28.21 -34.39
N VAL A 130 38.69 28.36 -33.06
CA VAL A 130 39.88 28.71 -32.28
C VAL A 130 40.98 27.65 -32.47
N TRP A 131 40.63 26.37 -32.47
CA TRP A 131 41.57 25.26 -32.70
C TRP A 131 42.32 25.40 -34.04
N ARG A 132 41.61 25.82 -35.08
CA ARG A 132 42.14 26.02 -36.44
C ARG A 132 42.88 27.35 -36.59
N ALA A 133 42.41 28.41 -35.94
CA ALA A 133 42.94 29.77 -36.06
C ALA A 133 44.12 30.08 -35.11
N VAL A 134 44.38 29.25 -34.09
CA VAL A 134 45.44 29.52 -33.12
C VAL A 134 46.84 29.32 -33.73
N GLU A 135 47.55 30.43 -33.92
CA GLU A 135 48.92 30.50 -34.45
C GLU A 135 49.90 31.10 -33.40
N GLY A 136 51.22 30.99 -33.62
CA GLY A 136 52.26 31.51 -32.73
C GLY A 136 53.12 30.45 -32.03
N GLU A 137 53.72 30.80 -30.89
CA GLU A 137 54.67 29.92 -30.18
C GLU A 137 54.08 28.54 -29.84
N PRO A 138 54.87 27.44 -29.96
CA PRO A 138 54.39 26.08 -29.69
C PRO A 138 53.71 25.94 -28.33
N ALA A 139 54.29 26.53 -27.27
CA ALA A 139 53.75 26.45 -25.91
C ALA A 139 52.32 27.01 -25.81
N ARG A 140 52.07 28.19 -26.40
CA ARG A 140 50.74 28.83 -26.42
C ARG A 140 49.72 27.98 -27.19
N ARG A 141 50.11 27.43 -28.34
CA ARG A 141 49.24 26.56 -29.16
C ARG A 141 48.86 25.28 -28.42
N TRP A 142 49.84 24.62 -27.78
CA TRP A 142 49.58 23.42 -26.99
C TRP A 142 48.71 23.71 -25.76
N ALA A 143 48.90 24.83 -25.08
CA ALA A 143 48.07 25.21 -23.94
C ALA A 143 46.59 25.40 -24.34
N ILE A 144 46.32 26.16 -25.42
CA ILE A 144 44.95 26.43 -25.87
C ILE A 144 44.27 25.16 -26.40
N ARG A 145 44.97 24.38 -27.24
CA ARG A 145 44.44 23.11 -27.76
C ARG A 145 44.24 22.09 -26.64
N GLY A 146 45.19 21.98 -25.71
CA GLY A 146 45.06 21.12 -24.52
C GLY A 146 43.85 21.50 -23.67
N GLY A 147 43.63 22.81 -23.43
CA GLY A 147 42.46 23.30 -22.71
C GLY A 147 41.13 22.97 -23.40
N ILE A 148 41.04 23.17 -24.71
CA ILE A 148 39.86 22.81 -25.51
C ILE A 148 39.60 21.30 -25.44
N ALA A 149 40.63 20.48 -25.63
CA ALA A 149 40.52 19.03 -25.57
C ALA A 149 40.10 18.56 -24.17
N ALA A 150 40.63 19.16 -23.11
CA ALA A 150 40.26 18.86 -21.72
C ALA A 150 38.80 19.19 -21.44
N LEU A 151 38.29 20.36 -21.87
CA LEU A 151 36.89 20.73 -21.70
C LEU A 151 35.95 19.86 -22.54
N ALA A 152 36.33 19.53 -23.78
CA ALA A 152 35.56 18.63 -24.63
C ALA A 152 35.49 17.21 -24.02
N LEU A 153 36.61 16.70 -23.51
CA LEU A 153 36.66 15.41 -22.81
C LEU A 153 35.82 15.45 -21.52
N ALA A 154 35.94 16.50 -20.71
CA ALA A 154 35.16 16.65 -19.49
C ALA A 154 33.64 16.70 -19.80
N GLY A 155 33.23 17.44 -20.83
CA GLY A 155 31.84 17.47 -21.29
C GLY A 155 31.36 16.12 -21.81
N ALA A 156 32.21 15.38 -22.54
CA ALA A 156 31.88 14.04 -23.01
C ALA A 156 31.79 12.99 -21.88
N LEU A 157 32.57 13.17 -20.80
CA LEU A 157 32.55 12.29 -19.63
C LEU A 157 31.44 12.65 -18.62
N ALA A 158 30.86 13.85 -18.69
CA ALA A 158 29.86 14.31 -17.72
C ALA A 158 28.64 13.38 -17.57
N PRO A 159 28.03 12.83 -18.65
CA PRO A 159 26.91 11.89 -18.51
C PRO A 159 27.32 10.58 -17.84
N MET A 160 28.53 10.09 -18.11
CA MET A 160 29.06 8.87 -17.48
C MET A 160 29.32 9.09 -15.98
N LEU A 161 29.86 10.25 -15.61
CA LEU A 161 30.08 10.64 -14.22
C LEU A 161 28.74 10.80 -13.48
N ARG A 162 27.75 11.39 -14.15
CA ARG A 162 26.39 11.51 -13.65
C ARG A 162 25.74 10.14 -13.42
N GLU A 163 25.79 9.23 -14.39
CA GLU A 163 25.22 7.89 -14.21
C GLU A 163 25.90 7.12 -13.09
N ARG A 164 27.24 7.24 -12.95
CA ARG A 164 27.96 6.62 -11.84
C ARG A 164 27.56 7.21 -10.48
N HIS A 165 27.38 8.53 -10.41
CA HIS A 165 26.89 9.20 -9.21
C HIS A 165 25.47 8.72 -8.87
N ASP A 166 24.58 8.72 -9.85
CA ASP A 166 23.18 8.29 -9.71
C ASP A 166 23.08 6.82 -9.29
N ALA A 167 23.91 5.94 -9.85
CA ALA A 167 23.99 4.53 -9.43
C ALA A 167 24.47 4.39 -7.98
N SER A 168 25.49 5.16 -7.57
CA SER A 168 25.95 5.15 -6.17
C SER A 168 24.90 5.71 -5.21
N TRP A 169 24.14 6.71 -5.65
CA TRP A 169 23.04 7.31 -4.91
C TRP A 169 21.89 6.30 -4.73
N ARG A 170 21.44 5.64 -5.81
CA ARG A 170 20.43 4.56 -5.75
C ARG A 170 20.87 3.44 -4.80
N ALA A 171 22.11 2.99 -4.89
CA ALA A 171 22.64 1.95 -4.01
C ALA A 171 22.69 2.37 -2.53
N ALA A 172 23.02 3.64 -2.24
CA ALA A 172 23.09 4.14 -0.86
C ALA A 172 21.72 4.22 -0.16
N TYR A 173 20.63 4.26 -0.93
CA TYR A 173 19.26 4.39 -0.44
C TYR A 173 18.40 3.15 -0.78
N ALA A 174 19.02 2.00 -1.06
CA ALA A 174 18.27 0.77 -1.22
C ALA A 174 17.68 0.33 0.13
N ILE A 175 16.41 -0.09 0.13
CA ILE A 175 15.80 -0.73 1.31
C ILE A 175 16.08 -2.22 1.22
N GLU A 176 16.71 -2.76 2.25
CA GLU A 176 17.05 -4.18 2.36
C GLU A 176 16.60 -4.71 3.71
N ASN A 177 15.98 -5.88 3.70
CA ASN A 177 15.60 -6.57 4.92
C ASN A 177 16.82 -7.11 5.67
N PRO A 178 16.82 -7.13 7.01
CA PRO A 178 17.88 -7.75 7.79
C PRO A 178 17.92 -9.25 7.52
N GLN A 179 19.12 -9.81 7.31
CA GLN A 179 19.28 -11.26 7.15
C GLN A 179 18.89 -12.05 8.40
N LEU A 180 19.12 -11.45 9.56
CA LEU A 180 18.81 -12.01 10.87
C LEU A 180 17.97 -10.97 11.63
N PRO A 181 16.62 -11.06 11.59
CA PRO A 181 15.79 -10.14 12.35
C PRO A 181 16.07 -10.32 13.85
N PRO A 182 15.85 -9.30 14.69
CA PRO A 182 16.08 -9.42 16.12
C PRO A 182 15.20 -10.51 16.76
N VAL A 183 15.62 -11.07 17.90
CA VAL A 183 14.84 -12.09 18.66
C VAL A 183 13.91 -11.47 19.71
N SER A 184 14.00 -10.15 19.89
CA SER A 184 13.16 -9.36 20.78
C SER A 184 12.96 -7.96 20.22
N MET A 185 11.91 -7.26 20.65
CA MET A 185 11.68 -5.85 20.29
C MET A 185 12.71 -4.92 20.94
N GLU A 186 13.36 -5.34 22.02
CA GLU A 186 14.42 -4.58 22.71
C GLU A 186 15.68 -4.38 21.86
N ASP A 187 15.83 -5.21 20.82
CA ASP A 187 16.94 -5.20 19.87
C ASP A 187 16.56 -4.61 18.50
N GLU A 188 15.31 -4.14 18.33
CA GLU A 188 14.84 -3.49 17.10
C GLU A 188 15.26 -2.01 17.03
N GLY A 189 15.46 -1.48 15.82
CA GLY A 189 15.85 -0.09 15.59
C GLY A 189 17.18 0.27 16.25
N ALA A 190 17.14 1.20 17.21
CA ALA A 190 18.28 1.58 18.06
C ALA A 190 18.29 0.90 19.45
N GLY A 191 17.36 -0.03 19.67
CA GLY A 191 17.20 -0.83 20.89
C GLY A 191 16.60 -0.08 22.08
N ALA A 192 16.49 -0.78 23.21
CA ALA A 192 15.82 -0.30 24.44
C ALA A 192 16.42 0.98 25.07
N GLY A 193 17.67 1.31 24.74
CA GLY A 193 18.31 2.56 25.18
C GLY A 193 17.94 3.80 24.37
N SER A 194 17.21 3.64 23.26
CA SER A 194 16.78 4.73 22.41
C SER A 194 15.71 5.60 23.10
N PRO A 195 15.74 6.94 22.94
CA PRO A 195 14.64 7.79 23.42
C PRO A 195 13.30 7.49 22.72
N PHE A 196 13.36 6.81 21.57
CA PHE A 196 12.24 6.48 20.69
C PHE A 196 11.65 5.09 20.96
N PHE A 197 12.30 4.28 21.80
CA PHE A 197 11.84 2.94 22.14
C PHE A 197 10.43 2.96 22.78
N PRO A 198 9.50 2.04 22.42
CA PRO A 198 9.70 0.82 21.62
C PRO A 198 9.43 0.94 20.12
N SER A 199 9.34 2.14 19.55
CA SER A 199 9.38 2.27 18.08
C SER A 199 10.83 2.07 17.56
N SER A 200 10.94 1.52 16.36
CA SER A 200 12.21 1.31 15.66
C SER A 200 12.77 2.58 15.02
N ALA A 201 12.07 3.70 15.15
CA ALA A 201 12.45 4.98 14.60
C ALA A 201 13.77 5.53 15.17
N ARG A 202 14.52 6.22 14.31
CA ARG A 202 15.85 6.76 14.61
C ARG A 202 16.01 8.17 14.04
N SER A 203 16.91 8.93 14.63
CA SER A 203 17.46 10.15 14.03
C SER A 203 18.89 9.89 13.57
N THR A 204 19.40 10.70 12.64
CA THR A 204 20.78 10.56 12.14
C THR A 204 21.85 10.79 13.21
N THR A 205 21.55 11.54 14.28
CA THR A 205 22.46 11.79 15.40
C THR A 205 22.21 10.88 16.60
N GLY A 206 21.07 10.20 16.66
CA GLY A 206 20.57 9.51 17.85
C GLY A 206 19.92 10.44 18.89
N ASP A 207 19.96 11.76 18.66
CA ASP A 207 19.38 12.76 19.55
C ASP A 207 17.96 13.16 19.13
N LEU A 208 17.30 13.94 19.99
CA LEU A 208 16.01 14.56 19.71
C LEU A 208 16.10 15.59 18.58
N ILE A 209 15.02 15.74 17.81
CA ILE A 209 14.88 16.71 16.74
C ILE A 209 14.02 17.89 17.23
N PRO A 210 14.42 19.16 16.96
CA PRO A 210 13.59 20.33 17.25
C PRO A 210 12.18 20.23 16.66
N SER A 211 11.17 20.73 17.37
CA SER A 211 9.78 20.54 16.95
C SER A 211 9.35 21.38 15.77
N ASP A 212 9.91 22.59 15.65
CA ASP A 212 9.71 23.52 14.54
C ASP A 212 9.99 22.87 13.16
N PHE A 213 10.89 21.89 13.11
CA PHE A 213 11.15 21.09 11.92
C PHE A 213 9.89 20.41 11.33
N PHE A 214 8.98 19.96 12.18
CA PHE A 214 7.76 19.24 11.78
C PHE A 214 6.54 20.18 11.66
N LEU A 215 6.63 21.40 12.19
CA LEU A 215 5.54 22.37 12.20
C LEU A 215 5.46 23.25 10.96
N THR A 216 6.40 23.11 10.03
CA THR A 216 6.61 24.05 8.93
C THR A 216 6.02 23.61 7.59
N SER A 217 5.11 22.63 7.53
CA SER A 217 4.54 22.12 6.25
C SER A 217 3.95 23.20 5.34
N GLU A 218 3.41 24.30 5.88
CA GLU A 218 2.92 25.46 5.11
C GLU A 218 4.02 26.07 4.22
N MET A 219 5.29 25.96 4.60
CA MET A 219 6.42 26.43 3.80
C MET A 219 6.51 25.69 2.45
N CYS A 220 6.14 24.41 2.43
CA CYS A 220 6.13 23.59 1.22
C CYS A 220 5.01 24.07 0.27
N GLY A 221 3.86 24.45 0.83
CA GLY A 221 2.70 24.99 0.10
C GLY A 221 2.98 26.27 -0.70
N ARG A 222 4.09 26.99 -0.43
CA ARG A 222 4.50 28.14 -1.23
C ARG A 222 4.78 27.79 -2.69
N CYS A 223 5.35 26.61 -2.93
CA CYS A 223 5.60 26.08 -4.26
C CYS A 223 4.68 24.90 -4.59
N HIS A 224 4.24 24.15 -3.58
CA HIS A 224 3.44 22.93 -3.72
C HIS A 224 2.04 23.12 -3.15
N GLY A 225 1.31 24.11 -3.67
CA GLY A 225 0.02 24.53 -3.13
C GLY A 225 -1.02 23.43 -3.21
N ASP A 226 -1.15 22.80 -4.39
CA ASP A 226 -2.12 21.73 -4.60
C ASP A 226 -1.81 20.52 -3.71
N ILE A 227 -0.53 20.13 -3.62
CA ILE A 227 -0.10 19.02 -2.75
C ILE A 227 -0.35 19.33 -1.27
N TYR A 228 -0.08 20.56 -0.82
CA TYR A 228 -0.30 20.98 0.56
C TYR A 228 -1.79 20.91 0.92
N ASP A 229 -2.67 21.44 0.08
CA ASP A 229 -4.12 21.43 0.31
C ASP A 229 -4.67 19.99 0.37
N GLN A 230 -4.17 19.12 -0.52
CA GLN A 230 -4.51 17.70 -0.51
C GLN A 230 -4.06 17.00 0.78
N TRP A 231 -2.82 17.25 1.23
CA TRP A 231 -2.28 16.67 2.47
C TRP A 231 -3.02 17.18 3.71
N ASN A 232 -3.33 18.48 3.77
CA ASN A 232 -3.90 19.14 4.95
C ASN A 232 -5.28 18.58 5.33
N GLU A 233 -6.01 18.01 4.37
CA GLU A 233 -7.28 17.33 4.64
C GLU A 233 -7.15 15.81 4.85
N SER A 234 -5.95 15.26 4.65
CA SER A 234 -5.71 13.81 4.65
C SER A 234 -5.63 13.20 6.05
N ALA A 235 -5.79 11.87 6.13
CA ALA A 235 -5.60 11.14 7.37
C ALA A 235 -4.17 11.22 7.93
N HIS A 236 -3.16 11.53 7.12
CA HIS A 236 -1.79 11.74 7.58
C HIS A 236 -1.65 13.06 8.35
N HIS A 237 -2.29 14.14 7.89
CA HIS A 237 -2.37 15.37 8.67
C HIS A 237 -3.13 15.13 9.99
N PHE A 238 -4.21 14.36 9.95
CA PHE A 238 -5.00 13.98 11.13
C PHE A 238 -4.51 12.71 11.85
N ALA A 239 -3.20 12.45 11.84
CA ALA A 239 -2.64 11.25 12.45
C ALA A 239 -2.39 11.38 13.96
N SER A 240 -2.33 12.61 14.51
CA SER A 240 -1.97 12.87 15.91
C SER A 240 -3.20 13.23 16.76
N PHE A 241 -3.06 14.05 17.80
CA PHE A 241 -4.16 14.37 18.72
C PHE A 241 -5.19 15.34 18.13
N ASN A 242 -5.00 15.81 16.89
CA ASN A 242 -6.06 16.40 16.06
C ASN A 242 -7.11 15.37 15.59
N ASN A 243 -6.93 14.08 15.88
CA ASN A 243 -7.89 13.00 15.68
C ASN A 243 -8.40 12.46 17.03
N GLN A 244 -9.71 12.56 17.28
CA GLN A 244 -10.31 12.22 18.58
C GLN A 244 -10.19 10.73 18.92
N TRP A 245 -10.39 9.83 17.94
CA TRP A 245 -10.30 8.39 18.18
C TRP A 245 -8.89 7.98 18.57
N TYR A 246 -7.89 8.49 17.84
CA TYR A 246 -6.49 8.23 18.15
C TYR A 246 -6.10 8.82 19.50
N ARG A 247 -6.36 10.13 19.72
CA ARG A 247 -6.11 10.82 20.98
C ARG A 247 -6.67 10.05 22.18
N ARG A 248 -7.95 9.69 22.14
CA ARG A 248 -8.60 9.00 23.26
C ARG A 248 -7.98 7.63 23.53
N SER A 249 -7.58 6.92 22.48
CA SER A 249 -6.89 5.63 22.59
C SER A 249 -5.52 5.76 23.26
N ILE A 250 -4.75 6.80 22.92
CA ILE A 250 -3.45 7.09 23.56
C ILE A 250 -3.63 7.54 25.01
N GLU A 251 -4.58 8.43 25.29
CA GLU A 251 -4.91 8.81 26.68
C GLU A 251 -5.25 7.58 27.51
N TYR A 252 -6.06 6.67 26.97
CA TYR A 252 -6.42 5.43 27.65
C TYR A 252 -5.22 4.50 27.83
N MET A 253 -4.38 4.32 26.80
CA MET A 253 -3.16 3.52 26.89
C MET A 253 -2.22 4.04 27.98
N GLN A 254 -1.98 5.35 28.01
CA GLN A 254 -1.08 5.95 28.99
C GLN A 254 -1.63 5.91 30.42
N ASP A 255 -2.94 6.00 30.59
CA ASP A 255 -3.59 5.82 31.89
C ASP A 255 -3.39 4.42 32.46
N VAL A 256 -3.30 3.39 31.60
CA VAL A 256 -3.21 1.98 32.03
C VAL A 256 -1.76 1.49 32.10
N VAL A 257 -0.97 1.71 31.05
CA VAL A 257 0.37 1.13 30.88
C VAL A 257 1.49 2.16 30.77
N GLY A 258 1.17 3.45 30.92
CA GLY A 258 2.16 4.53 30.94
C GLY A 258 2.59 5.04 29.55
N THR A 259 3.48 6.04 29.56
CA THR A 259 3.90 6.77 28.35
C THR A 259 4.83 5.97 27.45
N GLN A 260 5.73 5.15 28.02
CA GLN A 260 6.74 4.44 27.24
C GLN A 260 6.13 3.46 26.22
N PRO A 261 5.19 2.55 26.58
CA PRO A 261 4.54 1.70 25.58
C PRO A 261 3.83 2.49 24.45
N SER A 262 3.29 3.67 24.74
CA SER A 262 2.58 4.49 23.75
C SER A 262 3.48 5.08 22.65
N LYS A 263 4.80 5.13 22.87
CA LYS A 263 5.78 5.55 21.84
C LYS A 263 5.81 4.62 20.63
N TRP A 264 5.34 3.37 20.79
CA TRP A 264 5.04 2.44 19.70
C TRP A 264 4.12 3.06 18.64
N CYS A 265 3.02 3.69 19.08
CA CYS A 265 2.11 4.41 18.19
C CYS A 265 2.78 5.67 17.61
N ALA A 266 3.49 6.40 18.47
CA ALA A 266 4.02 7.73 18.17
C ALA A 266 5.01 7.74 17.00
N GLY A 267 5.79 6.65 16.81
CA GLY A 267 6.69 6.48 15.68
C GLY A 267 6.01 6.54 14.31
N CYS A 268 4.71 6.24 14.23
CA CYS A 268 3.92 6.30 13.00
C CYS A 268 2.90 7.44 12.97
N HIS A 269 2.63 8.11 14.10
CA HIS A 269 1.50 9.05 14.24
C HIS A 269 1.89 10.47 14.65
N ASP A 270 2.91 10.63 15.51
CA ASP A 270 3.10 11.87 16.29
C ASP A 270 4.50 12.47 16.16
N HIS A 271 5.07 12.50 14.96
CA HIS A 271 6.49 12.84 14.75
C HIS A 271 6.94 14.13 15.44
N ALA A 272 6.12 15.19 15.39
CA ALA A 272 6.42 16.47 16.04
C ALA A 272 6.53 16.38 17.57
N MET A 273 5.79 15.48 18.22
CA MET A 273 5.85 15.22 19.66
C MET A 273 6.82 14.10 20.04
N PHE A 274 7.01 13.16 19.14
CA PHE A 274 7.81 11.96 19.36
C PHE A 274 9.29 12.30 19.27
N PHE A 275 9.71 12.92 18.17
CA PHE A 275 11.12 13.21 17.93
C PHE A 275 11.68 14.32 18.84
N ASN A 276 10.84 15.18 19.42
CA ASN A 276 11.27 16.23 20.34
C ASN A 276 11.23 15.81 21.83
N GLY A 277 10.87 14.55 22.13
CA GLY A 277 10.82 14.02 23.50
C GLY A 277 9.60 14.44 24.32
N ARG A 278 8.55 15.03 23.71
CA ARG A 278 7.31 15.37 24.43
C ARG A 278 6.52 14.14 24.87
N PHE A 279 6.69 13.00 24.21
CA PHE A 279 6.08 11.72 24.60
C PHE A 279 6.57 11.16 25.93
N GLU A 280 7.59 11.77 26.57
CA GLU A 280 7.96 11.44 27.96
C GLU A 280 6.92 11.91 28.99
N ARG A 281 6.02 12.83 28.60
CA ARG A 281 4.97 13.40 29.46
C ARG A 281 3.60 12.87 29.06
N PRO A 282 2.63 12.82 29.99
CA PRO A 282 1.28 12.41 29.67
C PRO A 282 0.65 13.24 28.55
N ALA A 283 0.01 12.57 27.59
CA ALA A 283 -0.65 13.18 26.43
C ALA A 283 -1.70 14.22 26.85
N ARG A 284 -2.48 13.92 27.90
CA ARG A 284 -3.54 14.78 28.45
C ARG A 284 -3.08 16.19 28.81
N GLU A 285 -1.81 16.37 29.14
CA GLU A 285 -1.25 17.66 29.56
C GLU A 285 -0.83 18.54 28.37
N GLN A 286 -0.87 18.01 27.14
CA GLN A 286 -0.25 18.64 25.97
C GLN A 286 -1.07 18.51 24.67
N ILE A 287 -2.32 18.07 24.76
CA ILE A 287 -3.24 17.91 23.63
C ILE A 287 -3.42 19.18 22.77
N ASP A 288 -3.37 20.37 23.37
CA ASP A 288 -3.63 21.64 22.68
C ASP A 288 -2.36 22.29 22.10
N THR A 289 -1.23 21.59 22.16
CA THR A 289 0.04 22.12 21.65
C THR A 289 0.11 22.03 20.13
N PRO A 290 0.83 22.94 19.44
CA PRO A 290 1.02 22.84 17.99
C PRO A 290 1.58 21.49 17.56
N GLU A 291 2.50 20.91 18.33
CA GLU A 291 3.07 19.58 18.06
C GLU A 291 2.03 18.46 18.08
N ALA A 292 1.08 18.51 19.03
CA ALA A 292 -0.01 17.56 19.13
C ALA A 292 -1.06 17.70 18.00
N GLN A 293 -1.05 18.82 17.29
CA GLN A 293 -2.00 19.12 16.22
C GLN A 293 -1.38 19.00 14.82
N ALA A 294 -0.08 18.67 14.73
CA ALA A 294 0.66 18.68 13.46
C ALA A 294 0.46 17.41 12.61
N GLY A 295 0.18 16.27 13.26
CA GLY A 295 0.15 14.96 12.60
C GLY A 295 1.48 14.60 11.95
N LEU A 296 1.40 13.94 10.79
CA LEU A 296 2.55 13.68 9.93
C LEU A 296 2.70 14.81 8.92
N GLY A 297 3.65 15.71 9.17
CA GLY A 297 3.99 16.82 8.28
C GLY A 297 4.68 16.38 6.98
N CYS A 298 4.93 17.32 6.07
CA CYS A 298 5.67 17.03 4.83
C CYS A 298 7.06 16.43 5.14
N THR A 299 7.75 16.98 6.14
CA THR A 299 9.08 16.53 6.59
C THR A 299 9.05 15.18 7.31
N SER A 300 7.90 14.74 7.83
CA SER A 300 7.75 13.40 8.41
C SER A 300 8.06 12.28 7.41
N CYS A 301 7.67 12.46 6.14
CA CYS A 301 7.96 11.51 5.08
C CYS A 301 9.21 11.91 4.29
N HIS A 302 9.29 13.17 3.86
CA HIS A 302 10.33 13.62 2.94
C HIS A 302 11.69 13.88 3.59
N SER A 303 11.82 13.73 4.91
CA SER A 303 13.12 13.77 5.62
C SER A 303 13.56 12.41 6.13
N ILE A 304 12.85 11.34 5.76
CA ILE A 304 13.35 9.98 5.92
C ILE A 304 14.50 9.78 4.93
N VAL A 305 15.64 9.37 5.46
CA VAL A 305 16.88 9.13 4.70
C VAL A 305 17.25 7.65 4.64
N HIS A 306 16.65 6.81 5.46
CA HIS A 306 16.85 5.36 5.42
C HIS A 306 15.62 4.65 5.98
N VAL A 307 15.27 3.49 5.43
CA VAL A 307 14.25 2.58 5.96
C VAL A 307 14.97 1.27 6.27
N GLY A 308 14.89 0.80 7.50
CA GLY A 308 15.68 -0.34 7.98
C GLY A 308 15.20 -1.70 7.45
N GLY A 309 13.99 -1.77 6.90
CA GLY A 309 13.45 -2.92 6.22
C GLY A 309 11.93 -2.89 6.16
N THR A 310 11.34 -4.03 5.79
CA THR A 310 9.90 -4.25 5.68
C THR A 310 9.31 -4.93 6.93
N MET A 311 10.03 -4.87 8.05
CA MET A 311 9.53 -5.30 9.37
C MET A 311 8.47 -4.34 9.93
N GLY A 312 8.47 -3.08 9.48
CA GLY A 312 7.54 -2.06 9.95
C GLY A 312 7.99 -1.34 11.22
N GLN A 313 7.07 -0.99 12.12
CA GLN A 313 7.32 -0.32 13.42
C GLN A 313 7.92 1.08 13.40
N GLY A 314 7.75 1.79 12.30
CA GLY A 314 8.45 3.03 12.05
C GLY A 314 9.96 2.83 11.95
N ASP A 315 10.44 1.69 11.43
CA ASP A 315 11.88 1.45 11.23
C ASP A 315 12.44 2.31 10.08
N PHE A 316 12.67 3.57 10.39
CA PHE A 316 13.26 4.55 9.51
C PHE A 316 14.19 5.50 10.27
N VAL A 317 15.03 6.20 9.52
CA VAL A 317 15.93 7.24 10.03
C VAL A 317 15.50 8.58 9.46
N ILE A 318 15.19 9.55 10.33
CA ILE A 318 14.93 10.94 9.96
C ILE A 318 16.19 11.78 10.11
N GLU A 319 16.44 12.63 9.12
CA GLU A 319 17.51 13.62 9.14
C GLU A 319 16.94 15.04 9.34
N TYR A 320 17.54 15.81 10.26
CA TYR A 320 17.37 17.27 10.30
C TYR A 320 18.36 17.93 9.32
N PRO A 321 17.91 18.43 8.15
CA PRO A 321 18.82 18.89 7.11
C PRO A 321 19.58 20.15 7.53
N ALA A 322 20.88 20.22 7.25
CA ALA A 322 21.74 21.33 7.65
C ALA A 322 21.30 22.72 7.15
N MET A 323 20.50 22.79 6.08
CA MET A 323 20.03 24.04 5.47
C MET A 323 18.55 24.33 5.77
N HIS A 324 17.92 23.57 6.68
CA HIS A 324 16.51 23.74 7.04
C HIS A 324 16.20 25.18 7.47
N ASP A 325 17.00 25.76 8.38
CA ASP A 325 16.81 27.12 8.89
C ASP A 325 16.82 28.18 7.78
N LEU A 326 17.61 27.96 6.73
CA LEU A 326 17.65 28.85 5.58
C LEU A 326 16.37 28.73 4.74
N ALA A 327 15.90 27.52 4.50
CA ALA A 327 14.69 27.23 3.74
C ALA A 327 13.42 27.71 4.47
N ALA A 328 13.39 27.55 5.79
CA ALA A 328 12.30 27.95 6.67
C ALA A 328 12.33 29.45 7.02
N SER A 329 13.37 30.19 6.59
CA SER A 329 13.53 31.60 6.95
C SER A 329 12.37 32.47 6.49
N GLU A 330 11.86 33.29 7.41
CA GLU A 330 10.85 34.29 7.09
C GLU A 330 11.42 35.61 6.55
N PHE A 331 12.74 35.77 6.56
CA PHE A 331 13.37 36.99 6.12
C PHE A 331 13.33 37.10 4.58
N PRO A 332 12.63 38.10 3.98
CA PRO A 332 12.32 38.08 2.55
C PRO A 332 13.53 37.98 1.61
N PRO A 333 14.68 38.64 1.87
CA PRO A 333 15.86 38.50 1.01
C PRO A 333 16.47 37.09 1.01
N ILE A 334 16.46 36.40 2.16
CA ILE A 334 16.95 35.03 2.27
C ILE A 334 15.99 34.09 1.55
N ARG A 335 14.69 34.25 1.80
CA ARG A 335 13.64 33.47 1.14
C ARG A 335 13.71 33.60 -0.39
N TRP A 336 13.78 34.82 -0.90
CA TRP A 336 13.95 35.07 -2.34
C TRP A 336 15.20 34.41 -2.92
N ALA A 337 16.34 34.48 -2.21
CA ALA A 337 17.57 33.86 -2.67
C ALA A 337 17.48 32.32 -2.67
N HIS A 338 16.85 31.74 -1.65
CA HIS A 338 16.58 30.30 -1.56
C HIS A 338 15.67 29.83 -2.70
N ASP A 339 14.55 30.52 -2.93
CA ASP A 339 13.57 30.16 -3.95
C ASP A 339 14.19 30.29 -5.35
N LEU A 340 14.94 31.36 -5.61
CA LEU A 340 15.68 31.53 -6.87
C LEU A 340 16.67 30.39 -7.11
N VAL A 341 17.46 29.98 -6.10
CA VAL A 341 18.40 28.86 -6.25
C VAL A 341 17.67 27.57 -6.56
N THR A 342 16.57 27.30 -5.84
CA THR A 342 15.75 26.11 -6.01
C THR A 342 15.09 26.07 -7.38
N GLU A 343 14.56 27.18 -7.86
CA GLU A 343 13.95 27.27 -9.19
C GLU A 343 14.98 27.14 -10.31
N LEU A 344 16.17 27.75 -10.18
CA LEU A 344 17.22 27.66 -11.21
C LEU A 344 17.89 26.29 -11.28
N ALA A 345 17.94 25.56 -10.17
CA ALA A 345 18.47 24.21 -10.08
C ALA A 345 17.67 23.38 -9.08
N PRO A 346 16.54 22.78 -9.51
CA PRO A 346 15.65 22.04 -8.60
C PRO A 346 16.16 20.66 -8.20
N GLU A 347 17.14 20.10 -8.91
CA GLU A 347 17.62 18.73 -8.68
C GLU A 347 18.22 18.50 -7.28
N PRO A 348 19.08 19.38 -6.71
CA PRO A 348 19.49 19.26 -5.31
C PRO A 348 18.31 19.22 -4.31
N HIS A 349 17.33 20.12 -4.47
CA HIS A 349 16.12 20.14 -3.63
C HIS A 349 15.36 18.82 -3.76
N ARG A 350 15.14 18.36 -5.00
CA ARG A 350 14.50 17.06 -5.28
C ARG A 350 15.24 15.91 -4.60
N ARG A 351 16.56 15.83 -4.66
CA ARG A 351 17.35 14.76 -4.03
C ARG A 351 17.35 14.81 -2.50
N THR A 352 17.19 16.00 -1.94
CA THR A 352 17.02 16.16 -0.49
C THR A 352 15.70 15.55 -0.03
N PHE A 353 14.60 15.78 -0.75
CA PHE A 353 13.25 15.37 -0.30
C PHE A 353 12.69 14.11 -0.96
N LEU A 354 13.25 13.65 -2.08
CA LEU A 354 12.84 12.44 -2.79
C LEU A 354 14.05 11.52 -2.97
N LYS A 355 14.19 10.60 -2.02
CA LYS A 355 15.17 9.49 -2.10
C LYS A 355 14.71 8.45 -3.12
N PRO A 356 15.63 7.64 -3.69
CA PRO A 356 15.32 6.58 -4.66
C PRO A 356 14.17 5.67 -4.23
N PHE A 357 14.10 5.29 -2.95
CA PHE A 357 13.01 4.44 -2.46
C PHE A 357 11.61 5.06 -2.55
N HIS A 358 11.47 6.39 -2.62
CA HIS A 358 10.17 7.05 -2.85
C HIS A 358 9.63 6.79 -4.26
N THR A 359 10.46 6.33 -5.20
CA THR A 359 10.05 6.00 -6.57
C THR A 359 10.25 4.51 -6.89
N ASP A 360 11.37 3.94 -6.49
CA ASP A 360 11.79 2.62 -6.95
C ASP A 360 11.34 1.51 -5.99
N GLN A 361 11.12 1.83 -4.71
CA GLN A 361 10.75 0.91 -3.62
C GLN A 361 9.58 1.45 -2.80
N GLN A 362 8.55 1.96 -3.51
CA GLN A 362 7.42 2.68 -2.93
C GLN A 362 6.66 1.88 -1.87
N ALA A 363 6.41 0.60 -2.12
CA ALA A 363 5.68 -0.25 -1.17
C ALA A 363 6.51 -0.56 0.07
N ASP A 364 7.81 -0.84 -0.10
CA ASP A 364 8.77 -1.06 0.97
C ASP A 364 8.87 0.19 1.87
N PHE A 365 8.87 1.40 1.29
CA PHE A 365 8.81 2.65 2.05
C PHE A 365 7.53 2.75 2.89
N CYS A 366 6.36 2.47 2.30
CA CYS A 366 5.07 2.50 3.01
C CYS A 366 5.01 1.47 4.14
N SER A 367 5.68 0.32 3.98
CA SER A 367 5.69 -0.77 4.98
C SER A 367 6.22 -0.32 6.34
N SER A 368 7.06 0.72 6.39
CA SER A 368 7.60 1.27 7.64
C SER A 368 6.49 1.64 8.64
N CYS A 369 5.36 2.16 8.17
CA CYS A 369 4.19 2.48 9.01
C CYS A 369 2.98 1.57 8.72
N HIS A 370 2.89 0.96 7.53
CA HIS A 370 1.77 0.12 7.10
C HIS A 370 1.97 -1.39 7.33
N LYS A 371 2.89 -1.72 8.23
CA LYS A 371 3.07 -3.05 8.79
C LYS A 371 3.49 -2.90 10.24
N VAL A 372 2.76 -3.53 11.15
CA VAL A 372 2.93 -3.31 12.59
C VAL A 372 2.64 -4.60 13.36
N HIS A 373 3.52 -4.95 14.28
CA HIS A 373 3.37 -5.94 15.35
C HIS A 373 3.27 -5.29 16.75
N LEU A 374 2.94 -6.07 17.77
CA LEU A 374 3.16 -5.71 19.16
C LEU A 374 4.06 -6.79 19.74
N ASP A 375 4.86 -6.46 20.75
CA ASP A 375 5.68 -7.41 21.49
C ASP A 375 5.70 -7.04 22.97
N VAL A 376 6.41 -7.81 23.80
CA VAL A 376 6.43 -7.70 25.27
C VAL A 376 6.55 -6.24 25.79
N PRO A 377 7.43 -5.36 25.25
CA PRO A 377 7.52 -3.97 25.74
C PRO A 377 6.25 -3.13 25.56
N VAL A 378 5.33 -3.55 24.69
CA VAL A 378 4.08 -2.85 24.40
C VAL A 378 2.89 -3.55 25.06
N ASN A 379 2.85 -4.89 25.03
CA ASN A 379 1.67 -5.67 25.40
C ASN A 379 1.84 -6.59 26.62
N ASP A 380 3.04 -6.67 27.21
CA ASP A 380 3.38 -7.56 28.34
C ASP A 380 2.98 -9.02 28.10
N TYR A 381 3.08 -9.48 26.86
CA TYR A 381 2.60 -10.80 26.47
C TYR A 381 3.56 -11.52 25.51
N ARG A 382 3.61 -11.10 24.24
CA ARG A 382 4.39 -11.76 23.18
C ARG A 382 4.28 -11.00 21.86
N TRP A 383 5.08 -11.41 20.88
CA TRP A 383 4.91 -10.98 19.51
C TRP A 383 3.53 -11.39 18.96
N ILE A 384 2.78 -10.39 18.48
CA ILE A 384 1.50 -10.54 17.77
C ILE A 384 1.45 -9.57 16.59
N ARG A 385 0.83 -9.96 15.47
CA ARG A 385 0.65 -9.03 14.36
C ARG A 385 -0.50 -8.05 14.66
N GLY A 386 -0.20 -6.76 14.65
CA GLY A 386 -1.17 -5.68 14.83
C GLY A 386 -1.96 -5.37 13.57
N PHE A 387 -1.27 -5.17 12.44
CA PHE A 387 -1.81 -5.21 11.07
C PHE A 387 -0.69 -5.34 10.03
N ASN A 388 -1.05 -5.74 8.81
CA ASN A 388 -0.07 -6.09 7.78
C ASN A 388 -0.62 -5.86 6.37
N GLU A 389 -0.47 -4.67 5.79
CA GLU A 389 -0.86 -4.47 4.38
C GLU A 389 0.23 -4.91 3.42
N TYR A 390 1.49 -4.72 3.80
CA TYR A 390 2.62 -4.94 2.90
C TYR A 390 2.77 -6.40 2.48
N ASP A 391 2.82 -7.36 3.40
CA ASP A 391 3.02 -8.77 3.01
C ASP A 391 1.80 -9.31 2.25
N ASN A 392 0.60 -8.82 2.59
CA ASN A 392 -0.63 -9.17 1.87
C ASN A 392 -0.61 -8.68 0.43
N TRP A 393 -0.14 -7.45 0.20
CA TRP A 393 0.09 -6.93 -1.14
C TRP A 393 1.20 -7.70 -1.85
N GLN A 394 2.34 -7.90 -1.18
CA GLN A 394 3.50 -8.57 -1.73
C GLN A 394 3.15 -9.98 -2.22
N ALA A 395 2.38 -10.75 -1.44
CA ALA A 395 1.96 -12.11 -1.77
C ALA A 395 0.79 -12.20 -2.77
N SER A 396 0.27 -11.07 -3.27
CA SER A 396 -0.89 -11.02 -4.15
C SER A 396 -0.54 -11.01 -5.64
N GLY A 397 -1.54 -11.24 -6.49
CA GLY A 397 -1.43 -11.05 -7.93
C GLY A 397 -1.33 -9.57 -8.31
N VAL A 398 -1.73 -8.67 -7.41
CA VAL A 398 -1.69 -7.22 -7.62
C VAL A 398 -0.25 -6.69 -7.59
N SER A 399 0.63 -7.22 -6.73
CA SER A 399 2.07 -6.91 -6.77
C SER A 399 2.77 -7.53 -7.98
N GLY A 400 2.15 -8.54 -8.60
CA GLY A 400 2.75 -9.36 -9.65
C GLY A 400 3.65 -10.48 -9.13
N GLU A 401 3.79 -10.64 -7.81
CA GLU A 401 4.72 -11.60 -7.20
C GLU A 401 4.03 -12.85 -6.61
N GLY A 402 2.71 -12.87 -6.45
CA GLY A 402 2.00 -14.02 -5.89
C GLY A 402 1.60 -15.08 -6.92
N ALA A 403 2.18 -16.28 -6.87
CA ALA A 403 1.90 -17.40 -7.78
C ALA A 403 0.53 -18.07 -7.54
N ARG A 404 -0.06 -17.87 -6.36
CA ARG A 404 -1.28 -18.55 -5.88
C ARG A 404 -2.57 -17.75 -6.05
N SER A 405 -2.51 -16.59 -6.70
CA SER A 405 -3.65 -15.69 -6.80
C SER A 405 -4.69 -16.20 -7.78
N PHE A 406 -5.98 -15.99 -7.45
CA PHE A 406 -7.07 -16.33 -8.36
C PHE A 406 -7.12 -15.38 -9.55
N TYR A 407 -6.87 -14.09 -9.33
CA TYR A 407 -6.90 -13.05 -10.37
C TYR A 407 -5.67 -12.15 -10.34
N TYR A 408 -5.32 -11.61 -11.51
CA TYR A 408 -4.18 -10.69 -11.71
C TYR A 408 -4.65 -9.47 -12.51
N PRO A 409 -4.27 -8.24 -12.13
CA PRO A 409 -4.45 -7.10 -13.00
C PRO A 409 -3.55 -7.21 -14.24
N ALA A 410 -3.91 -6.52 -15.32
CA ALA A 410 -3.12 -6.52 -16.55
C ALA A 410 -1.71 -5.95 -16.35
N THR A 411 -1.52 -5.09 -15.34
CA THR A 411 -0.21 -4.56 -14.96
C THR A 411 -0.14 -4.58 -13.43
N PRO A 412 0.98 -5.06 -12.85
CA PRO A 412 1.23 -4.96 -11.42
C PRO A 412 1.06 -3.53 -10.91
N GLN A 413 0.53 -3.39 -9.70
CA GLN A 413 0.21 -2.13 -9.05
C GLN A 413 1.01 -2.00 -7.75
N THR A 414 1.31 -0.76 -7.36
CA THR A 414 1.97 -0.42 -6.08
C THR A 414 1.00 0.34 -5.17
N CYS A 415 1.35 0.52 -3.89
CA CYS A 415 0.54 1.30 -2.95
C CYS A 415 0.15 2.68 -3.53
N ASN A 416 1.11 3.39 -4.10
CA ASN A 416 0.92 4.73 -4.65
C ASN A 416 0.11 4.76 -5.95
N SER A 417 0.05 3.65 -6.70
CA SER A 417 -0.80 3.60 -7.90
C SER A 417 -2.29 3.72 -7.55
N CYS A 418 -2.70 3.21 -6.39
CA CYS A 418 -4.07 3.28 -5.88
C CYS A 418 -4.28 4.43 -4.89
N HIS A 419 -3.35 4.60 -3.93
CA HIS A 419 -3.49 5.54 -2.82
C HIS A 419 -2.82 6.90 -3.07
N MET A 420 -2.07 7.07 -4.16
CA MET A 420 -1.56 8.37 -4.61
C MET A 420 -1.77 8.51 -6.12
N PRO A 421 -3.02 8.45 -6.60
CA PRO A 421 -3.31 8.51 -8.03
C PRO A 421 -2.79 9.81 -8.63
N LEU A 422 -2.48 9.79 -9.92
CA LEU A 422 -2.09 11.01 -10.64
C LEU A 422 -3.30 11.94 -10.74
N VAL A 423 -3.11 13.20 -10.35
CA VAL A 423 -4.12 14.26 -10.40
C VAL A 423 -3.55 15.50 -11.09
N PRO A 424 -4.37 16.25 -11.85
CA PRO A 424 -3.92 17.50 -12.47
C PRO A 424 -3.40 18.49 -11.42
N SER A 425 -2.31 19.21 -11.75
CA SER A 425 -1.75 20.24 -10.89
C SER A 425 -0.85 21.19 -11.68
N ASP A 426 -0.80 22.44 -11.24
CA ASP A 426 0.10 23.48 -11.77
C ASP A 426 1.36 23.66 -10.91
N ASP A 427 1.56 22.81 -9.89
CA ASP A 427 2.76 22.84 -9.04
C ASP A 427 4.05 22.70 -9.88
N PRO A 428 5.19 23.32 -9.50
CA PRO A 428 6.46 23.19 -10.20
C PRO A 428 7.02 21.76 -10.29
N ALA A 429 6.50 20.85 -9.46
CA ALA A 429 6.82 19.42 -9.45
C ALA A 429 5.93 18.58 -10.40
N ALA A 430 4.91 19.18 -11.03
CA ALA A 430 4.02 18.48 -11.95
C ALA A 430 4.80 17.89 -13.13
N ASP A 431 4.60 16.59 -13.37
CA ASP A 431 5.07 15.86 -14.55
C ASP A 431 3.95 15.84 -15.58
N ASP A 432 4.17 16.43 -16.76
CA ASP A 432 3.15 16.54 -17.80
C ASP A 432 1.80 17.09 -17.31
N GLY A 433 1.84 17.99 -16.32
CA GLY A 433 0.65 18.60 -15.70
C GLY A 433 0.00 17.77 -14.60
N PHE A 434 0.67 16.73 -14.10
CA PHE A 434 0.15 15.86 -13.04
C PHE A 434 1.11 15.72 -11.86
N VAL A 435 0.55 15.62 -10.66
CA VAL A 435 1.25 15.23 -9.43
C VAL A 435 0.63 13.97 -8.86
N ARG A 436 1.37 13.30 -7.97
CA ARG A 436 0.81 12.22 -7.14
C ARG A 436 -0.04 12.84 -6.04
N SER A 437 -1.30 12.42 -5.95
CA SER A 437 -2.23 12.95 -4.95
C SER A 437 -1.74 12.66 -3.52
N HIS A 438 -1.77 13.68 -2.67
CA HIS A 438 -1.50 13.58 -1.23
C HIS A 438 -2.79 13.58 -0.39
N ARG A 439 -3.94 13.30 -1.02
CA ARG A 439 -5.20 13.04 -0.31
C ARG A 439 -5.23 11.66 0.34
N PHE A 440 -4.39 10.74 -0.13
CA PHE A 440 -4.33 9.35 0.32
C PHE A 440 -5.72 8.68 0.38
N PRO A 441 -6.49 8.65 -0.73
CA PRO A 441 -7.81 8.02 -0.73
C PRO A 441 -7.69 6.59 -0.21
N GLY A 442 -8.35 6.34 0.91
CA GLY A 442 -8.43 5.06 1.57
C GLY A 442 -9.85 4.87 2.08
N ALA A 443 -10.02 4.32 3.26
CA ALA A 443 -11.35 4.06 3.80
C ALA A 443 -11.76 5.02 4.95
N ASN A 444 -11.06 6.14 5.17
CA ASN A 444 -11.35 7.02 6.30
C ASN A 444 -12.38 8.12 5.98
N THR A 445 -13.67 7.80 6.14
CA THR A 445 -14.77 8.77 6.00
C THR A 445 -15.00 9.61 7.26
N ALA A 446 -14.55 9.15 8.41
CA ALA A 446 -14.85 9.79 9.70
C ALA A 446 -14.09 11.11 9.90
N LEU A 447 -12.79 11.14 9.61
CA LEU A 447 -11.94 12.32 9.78
C LEU A 447 -12.38 13.51 8.92
N PRO A 448 -12.58 13.39 7.59
CA PRO A 448 -13.04 14.52 6.80
C PRO A 448 -14.45 14.95 7.20
N PHE A 449 -15.33 14.01 7.61
CA PHE A 449 -16.68 14.35 8.08
C PHE A 449 -16.67 15.23 9.33
N VAL A 450 -15.95 14.86 10.38
CA VAL A 450 -15.95 15.64 11.63
C VAL A 450 -15.24 16.98 11.53
N ASN A 451 -14.44 17.19 10.48
CA ASN A 451 -13.76 18.45 10.20
C ASN A 451 -14.47 19.29 9.12
N GLY A 452 -15.52 18.78 8.47
CA GLY A 452 -16.23 19.51 7.40
C GLY A 452 -15.46 19.60 6.08
N HIS A 453 -14.58 18.62 5.80
CA HIS A 453 -13.78 18.56 4.57
C HIS A 453 -14.55 17.80 3.47
N ASP A 454 -15.52 18.47 2.85
CA ASP A 454 -16.46 17.86 1.89
C ASP A 454 -15.77 17.26 0.66
N GLU A 455 -14.69 17.86 0.16
CA GLU A 455 -13.94 17.36 -0.99
C GLU A 455 -13.22 16.05 -0.66
N GLN A 456 -12.51 16.00 0.47
CA GLN A 456 -11.86 14.79 0.94
C GLN A 456 -12.88 13.68 1.25
N LEU A 457 -14.01 14.00 1.91
CA LEU A 457 -15.07 13.04 2.20
C LEU A 457 -15.63 12.43 0.91
N ARG A 458 -15.93 13.27 -0.08
CA ARG A 458 -16.42 12.82 -1.39
C ARG A 458 -15.39 11.95 -2.10
N THR A 459 -14.13 12.37 -2.12
CA THR A 459 -13.01 11.61 -2.73
C THR A 459 -12.90 10.20 -2.12
N VAL A 460 -13.00 10.08 -0.79
CA VAL A 460 -12.96 8.79 -0.08
C VAL A 460 -14.20 7.94 -0.40
N GLN A 461 -15.39 8.53 -0.40
CA GLN A 461 -16.61 7.79 -0.72
C GLN A 461 -16.67 7.32 -2.18
N GLU A 462 -16.21 8.15 -3.11
CA GLU A 462 -16.07 7.78 -4.53
C GLU A 462 -15.04 6.66 -4.69
N PHE A 463 -13.90 6.73 -3.99
CA PHE A 463 -12.91 5.65 -3.97
C PHE A 463 -13.50 4.31 -3.49
N LEU A 464 -14.28 4.33 -2.40
CA LEU A 464 -14.96 3.14 -1.86
C LEU A 464 -16.02 2.56 -2.81
N ARG A 465 -16.70 3.43 -3.58
CA ARG A 465 -17.74 3.06 -4.55
C ARG A 465 -17.19 2.71 -5.95
N ASP A 466 -15.91 2.92 -6.22
CA ASP A 466 -15.26 2.65 -7.52
C ASP A 466 -15.00 1.13 -7.75
N GLY A 467 -15.97 0.29 -7.37
CA GLY A 467 -15.91 -1.15 -7.59
C GLY A 467 -14.73 -1.82 -6.89
N GLN A 468 -14.34 -1.33 -5.70
CA GLN A 468 -13.35 -2.00 -4.85
C GLN A 468 -13.78 -3.44 -4.55
N VAL A 469 -15.07 -3.56 -4.20
CA VAL A 469 -15.79 -4.82 -4.03
C VAL A 469 -17.05 -4.82 -4.89
N THR A 470 -17.53 -6.01 -5.22
CA THR A 470 -18.84 -6.25 -5.84
C THR A 470 -19.63 -7.21 -4.97
N ILE A 471 -20.96 -7.06 -4.95
CA ILE A 471 -21.87 -8.02 -4.32
C ILE A 471 -22.82 -8.57 -5.37
N ASP A 472 -23.20 -9.83 -5.22
CA ASP A 472 -24.11 -10.54 -6.12
C ASP A 472 -25.06 -11.41 -5.30
N ILE A 473 -26.37 -11.28 -5.52
CA ILE A 473 -27.35 -12.25 -5.00
C ILE A 473 -27.37 -13.41 -6.00
N PHE A 474 -26.42 -14.31 -5.80
CA PHE A 474 -26.03 -15.30 -6.77
C PHE A 474 -27.13 -16.33 -7.02
N GLY A 475 -27.65 -16.98 -5.98
CA GLY A 475 -28.46 -18.19 -6.17
C GLY A 475 -29.39 -18.54 -5.03
N ILE A 476 -30.26 -19.52 -5.29
CA ILE A 476 -31.06 -20.20 -4.27
C ILE A 476 -30.61 -21.65 -4.16
N ALA A 477 -30.28 -22.09 -2.96
CA ALA A 477 -29.97 -23.47 -2.64
C ALA A 477 -31.12 -24.12 -1.83
N ARG A 478 -31.59 -25.28 -2.30
CA ARG A 478 -32.60 -26.08 -1.60
C ARG A 478 -31.92 -27.17 -0.77
N VAL A 479 -31.52 -26.79 0.43
CA VAL A 479 -30.87 -27.67 1.40
C VAL A 479 -31.77 -27.76 2.63
N GLU A 480 -32.01 -28.98 3.12
CA GLU A 480 -32.74 -29.20 4.37
C GLU A 480 -32.06 -28.45 5.51
N ALA A 481 -32.86 -27.80 6.37
CA ALA A 481 -32.35 -27.14 7.56
C ALA A 481 -31.60 -28.18 8.44
N PRO A 482 -30.37 -27.91 8.90
CA PRO A 482 -29.61 -28.88 9.67
C PRO A 482 -30.37 -29.27 10.96
N ALA A 483 -30.71 -30.55 11.07
CA ALA A 483 -31.38 -31.12 12.23
C ALA A 483 -30.41 -31.24 13.42
N ALA A 484 -30.21 -30.15 14.16
CA ALA A 484 -29.22 -30.04 15.24
C ALA A 484 -27.76 -30.31 14.76
N PRO A 485 -26.73 -29.91 15.52
CA PRO A 485 -25.35 -30.18 15.11
C PRO A 485 -25.15 -31.70 14.96
N PRO A 486 -24.64 -32.19 13.82
CA PRO A 486 -24.47 -33.63 13.62
C PRO A 486 -23.56 -34.19 14.71
N ALA A 487 -24.05 -35.23 15.40
CA ALA A 487 -23.36 -35.88 16.52
C ALA A 487 -21.99 -36.50 16.14
N GLN A 488 -21.65 -36.53 14.84
CA GLN A 488 -20.40 -37.06 14.30
C GLN A 488 -19.93 -36.29 13.04
N ALA A 489 -19.95 -34.96 13.05
CA ALA A 489 -18.95 -34.27 12.22
C ALA A 489 -17.58 -34.75 12.71
N ARG A 490 -16.79 -35.44 11.88
CA ARG A 490 -15.35 -35.63 12.14
C ARG A 490 -14.86 -34.25 12.52
N ARG A 491 -14.44 -34.04 13.78
CA ARG A 491 -14.11 -32.71 14.31
C ARG A 491 -13.36 -31.95 13.24
N ALA A 492 -14.03 -31.02 12.55
CA ALA A 492 -13.33 -30.01 11.80
C ALA A 492 -12.38 -29.40 12.84
N ALA A 493 -11.08 -29.45 12.57
CA ALA A 493 -10.13 -28.87 13.50
C ALA A 493 -10.58 -27.43 13.73
N GLU A 494 -10.85 -27.03 14.98
CA GLU A 494 -11.14 -25.63 15.28
C GLU A 494 -10.02 -24.79 14.65
N PRO A 495 -10.32 -23.61 14.07
CA PRO A 495 -9.28 -22.72 13.59
C PRO A 495 -8.26 -22.53 14.72
N THR A 496 -7.05 -23.05 14.51
CA THR A 496 -6.00 -23.10 15.56
C THR A 496 -5.26 -21.77 15.67
N LEU A 497 -5.47 -20.86 14.72
CA LEU A 497 -4.75 -19.61 14.64
C LEU A 497 -5.34 -18.56 15.59
N SER A 498 -4.49 -18.02 16.45
CA SER A 498 -4.73 -16.80 17.24
C SER A 498 -4.26 -15.52 16.51
N SER A 499 -4.13 -15.56 15.19
CA SER A 499 -3.60 -14.45 14.37
C SER A 499 -4.67 -13.82 13.48
N THR A 500 -4.65 -12.48 13.39
CA THR A 500 -5.58 -11.71 12.56
C THR A 500 -5.19 -11.67 11.08
N PHE A 501 -3.91 -11.69 10.75
CA PHE A 501 -3.41 -11.39 9.39
C PHE A 501 -2.55 -12.53 8.87
N ALA A 502 -3.15 -13.70 8.66
CA ALA A 502 -2.44 -14.85 8.13
C ALA A 502 -2.00 -14.60 6.68
N VAL A 503 -0.69 -14.62 6.42
CA VAL A 503 -0.10 -14.42 5.09
C VAL A 503 0.71 -15.66 4.69
N GLY A 504 0.84 -15.91 3.38
CA GLY A 504 1.65 -17.03 2.88
C GLY A 504 1.04 -18.38 3.18
N GLU A 505 1.78 -19.29 3.82
CA GLU A 505 1.32 -20.62 4.20
C GLU A 505 0.24 -20.58 5.31
N GLU A 506 0.25 -19.55 6.17
CA GLU A 506 -0.77 -19.37 7.19
C GLU A 506 -2.14 -19.14 6.56
N SER A 507 -2.20 -18.48 5.40
CA SER A 507 -3.46 -18.24 4.67
C SER A 507 -4.15 -19.54 4.22
N ALA A 508 -3.37 -20.60 3.94
CA ALA A 508 -3.92 -21.92 3.63
C ALA A 508 -4.45 -22.64 4.88
N SER A 509 -4.00 -22.24 6.08
CA SER A 509 -4.49 -22.74 7.37
C SER A 509 -5.60 -21.85 7.98
N PHE A 510 -6.00 -20.78 7.29
CA PHE A 510 -7.08 -19.89 7.73
C PHE A 510 -8.47 -20.51 7.54
N GLY A 511 -8.56 -21.60 6.76
CA GLY A 511 -9.72 -22.48 6.64
C GLY A 511 -9.57 -23.79 7.42
N ALA A 512 -10.67 -24.55 7.54
CA ALA A 512 -10.65 -25.85 8.19
C ALA A 512 -9.71 -26.83 7.43
N ARG A 513 -8.69 -27.36 8.12
CA ARG A 513 -7.76 -28.39 7.58
C ARG A 513 -8.42 -29.72 7.21
N MET A 514 -9.73 -29.86 7.38
CA MET A 514 -10.49 -31.02 6.92
C MET A 514 -11.83 -30.54 6.38
N GLY A 515 -12.13 -30.91 5.12
CA GLY A 515 -13.38 -30.61 4.46
C GLY A 515 -14.57 -30.97 5.35
N VAL A 516 -15.46 -30.01 5.54
CA VAL A 516 -16.73 -30.26 6.21
C VAL A 516 -17.56 -31.09 5.25
N ALA A 517 -18.05 -32.25 5.69
CA ALA A 517 -18.92 -33.09 4.88
C ALA A 517 -20.33 -32.44 4.80
N VAL A 518 -20.46 -31.39 3.99
CA VAL A 518 -21.75 -30.77 3.66
C VAL A 518 -22.34 -31.54 2.45
N PRO A 519 -23.65 -31.88 2.47
CA PRO A 519 -24.32 -32.39 1.27
C PRO A 519 -24.20 -31.39 0.11
N LEU A 520 -23.97 -31.86 -1.11
CA LEU A 520 -23.96 -30.97 -2.28
C LEU A 520 -25.32 -30.30 -2.40
N ALA A 521 -25.34 -28.97 -2.28
CA ALA A 521 -26.54 -28.17 -2.44
C ALA A 521 -26.93 -28.10 -3.93
N GLU A 522 -28.21 -28.34 -4.25
CA GLU A 522 -28.71 -28.03 -5.58
C GLU A 522 -28.94 -26.51 -5.68
N VAL A 523 -28.04 -25.82 -6.37
CA VAL A 523 -28.03 -24.36 -6.49
C VAL A 523 -28.69 -23.92 -7.80
N THR A 524 -29.79 -23.19 -7.68
CA THR A 524 -30.41 -22.48 -8.81
C THR A 524 -29.83 -21.07 -8.91
N ALA A 525 -28.86 -20.87 -9.79
CA ALA A 525 -28.18 -19.59 -10.06
C ALA A 525 -27.83 -19.39 -11.55
N PRO A 526 -27.55 -18.17 -12.03
CA PRO A 526 -27.76 -16.92 -11.33
C PRO A 526 -29.20 -16.40 -11.42
N LEU A 527 -29.68 -15.68 -10.41
CA LEU A 527 -31.11 -15.31 -10.26
C LEU A 527 -31.64 -14.30 -11.28
N ASP A 528 -30.78 -13.46 -11.85
CA ASP A 528 -31.09 -12.44 -12.85
C ASP A 528 -31.06 -12.99 -14.30
N VAL A 529 -30.49 -14.17 -14.51
CA VAL A 529 -30.40 -14.81 -15.83
C VAL A 529 -31.61 -15.69 -16.12
N ARG A 530 -32.27 -16.21 -15.08
CA ARG A 530 -33.44 -17.10 -15.19
C ARG A 530 -34.44 -16.81 -14.07
N PRO A 531 -35.76 -16.80 -14.33
CA PRO A 531 -36.76 -16.69 -13.27
C PRO A 531 -36.60 -17.86 -12.28
N VAL A 532 -36.48 -17.54 -11.00
CA VAL A 532 -36.42 -18.54 -9.93
C VAL A 532 -37.69 -18.43 -9.08
N ALA A 533 -38.38 -19.55 -8.94
CA ALA A 533 -39.57 -19.65 -8.10
C ALA A 533 -39.24 -20.32 -6.75
N VAL A 534 -39.92 -19.90 -5.69
CA VAL A 534 -39.94 -20.54 -4.37
C VAL A 534 -41.39 -20.87 -4.00
N ARG A 535 -41.60 -21.92 -3.21
CA ARG A 535 -42.95 -22.32 -2.79
C ARG A 535 -43.32 -21.65 -1.46
N ARG A 536 -44.62 -21.41 -1.28
CA ARG A 536 -45.21 -21.14 0.04
C ARG A 536 -44.88 -22.28 1.01
N ASP A 537 -44.56 -21.94 2.25
CA ASP A 537 -44.05 -22.84 3.30
C ASP A 537 -42.67 -23.48 3.03
N GLU A 538 -41.97 -23.10 1.96
CA GLU A 538 -40.61 -23.58 1.69
C GLU A 538 -39.57 -22.81 2.54
N SER A 539 -38.51 -23.53 2.93
CA SER A 539 -37.31 -22.93 3.51
C SER A 539 -36.16 -23.06 2.52
N VAL A 540 -35.59 -21.94 2.07
CA VAL A 540 -34.52 -21.93 1.07
C VAL A 540 -33.32 -21.12 1.57
N ARG A 541 -32.13 -21.41 1.03
CA ARG A 541 -30.93 -20.60 1.29
C ARG A 541 -30.70 -19.65 0.13
N VAL A 542 -30.52 -18.38 0.43
CA VAL A 542 -30.04 -17.39 -0.53
C VAL A 542 -28.52 -17.32 -0.42
N GLU A 543 -27.86 -17.49 -1.56
CA GLU A 543 -26.41 -17.45 -1.71
C GLU A 543 -26.02 -16.05 -2.19
N VAL A 544 -25.25 -15.32 -1.37
CA VAL A 544 -24.78 -13.96 -1.68
C VAL A 544 -23.26 -13.99 -1.80
N VAL A 545 -22.69 -13.50 -2.90
CA VAL A 545 -21.24 -13.51 -3.14
C VAL A 545 -20.70 -12.10 -3.06
N VAL A 546 -19.70 -11.88 -2.20
CA VAL A 546 -18.94 -10.63 -2.12
C VAL A 546 -17.55 -10.87 -2.69
N ARG A 547 -17.11 -10.04 -3.63
CA ARG A 547 -15.83 -10.21 -4.33
C ARG A 547 -14.97 -8.96 -4.27
N THR A 548 -13.67 -9.12 -4.00
CA THR A 548 -12.66 -8.08 -4.18
C THR A 548 -12.23 -7.98 -5.65
N ARG A 549 -12.09 -6.73 -6.14
CA ARG A 549 -11.74 -6.45 -7.54
C ARG A 549 -10.48 -5.60 -7.66
N LYS A 550 -10.47 -4.43 -7.00
CA LYS A 550 -9.37 -3.44 -7.06
C LYS A 550 -8.57 -3.33 -5.75
N VAL A 551 -8.68 -4.34 -4.88
CA VAL A 551 -8.01 -4.37 -3.57
C VAL A 551 -6.72 -5.20 -3.67
N GLY A 552 -5.59 -4.60 -3.30
CA GLY A 552 -4.27 -5.25 -3.32
C GLY A 552 -3.90 -5.97 -2.02
N HIS A 553 -4.64 -5.78 -0.94
CA HIS A 553 -4.46 -6.42 0.37
C HIS A 553 -5.80 -7.05 0.82
N PHE A 554 -5.88 -7.59 2.04
CA PHE A 554 -7.17 -8.07 2.56
C PHE A 554 -8.22 -6.96 2.57
N PHE A 555 -9.48 -7.33 2.29
CA PHE A 555 -10.63 -6.46 2.45
C PHE A 555 -11.46 -6.88 3.68
N PRO A 556 -11.81 -5.94 4.56
CA PRO A 556 -11.19 -4.61 4.70
C PRO A 556 -9.70 -4.73 5.11
N GLY A 557 -8.92 -3.67 4.88
CA GLY A 557 -7.50 -3.59 5.29
C GLY A 557 -7.28 -2.60 6.43
N GLY A 558 -6.09 -2.57 7.02
CA GLY A 558 -5.74 -1.70 8.14
C GLY A 558 -6.20 -2.25 9.48
N THR A 559 -6.73 -1.36 10.32
CA THR A 559 -7.18 -1.65 11.68
C THR A 559 -8.56 -2.33 11.72
N VAL A 560 -8.65 -3.55 11.17
CA VAL A 560 -9.90 -4.31 10.94
C VAL A 560 -10.69 -4.69 12.20
N ASP A 561 -10.15 -4.41 13.39
CA ASP A 561 -10.81 -4.53 14.69
C ASP A 561 -11.53 -3.25 15.14
N ALA A 562 -11.42 -2.14 14.40
CA ALA A 562 -12.06 -0.86 14.73
C ALA A 562 -13.18 -0.43 13.79
N PHE A 563 -13.54 -1.21 12.76
CA PHE A 563 -14.50 -0.79 11.73
C PHE A 563 -15.82 -1.56 11.85
N ASP A 564 -16.90 -0.96 11.37
CA ASP A 564 -18.11 -1.70 11.01
C ASP A 564 -18.14 -1.84 9.48
N VAL A 565 -17.83 -3.04 9.00
CA VAL A 565 -17.99 -3.42 7.59
C VAL A 565 -18.84 -4.67 7.57
N TRP A 566 -20.01 -4.63 6.94
CA TRP A 566 -20.97 -5.73 7.02
C TRP A 566 -21.80 -5.86 5.75
N VAL A 567 -22.37 -7.05 5.56
CA VAL A 567 -23.41 -7.28 4.57
C VAL A 567 -24.77 -7.08 5.22
N GLU A 568 -25.55 -6.16 4.67
CA GLU A 568 -26.97 -6.01 4.99
C GLU A 568 -27.79 -6.74 3.92
N PHE A 569 -28.69 -7.63 4.35
CA PHE A 569 -29.56 -8.41 3.48
C PHE A 569 -31.01 -8.24 3.89
N GLU A 570 -31.88 -7.93 2.93
CA GLU A 570 -33.31 -7.71 3.13
C GLU A 570 -34.11 -8.50 2.09
N ALA A 571 -35.15 -9.20 2.55
CA ALA A 571 -36.14 -9.87 1.72
C ALA A 571 -37.53 -9.33 2.07
N VAL A 572 -38.21 -8.74 1.08
CA VAL A 572 -39.53 -8.10 1.25
C VAL A 572 -40.50 -8.66 0.22
N ASP A 573 -41.69 -9.08 0.63
CA ASP A 573 -42.72 -9.49 -0.32
C ASP A 573 -43.39 -8.27 -0.99
N ASP A 574 -44.13 -8.51 -2.08
CA ASP A 574 -44.86 -7.46 -2.80
C ASP A 574 -46.04 -6.84 -2.01
N ASN A 575 -46.41 -7.41 -0.86
CA ASN A 575 -47.33 -6.79 0.11
C ASN A 575 -46.61 -5.79 1.03
N GLY A 576 -45.28 -5.67 0.93
CA GLY A 576 -44.45 -4.81 1.77
C GLY A 576 -44.08 -5.45 3.12
N ARG A 577 -44.28 -6.75 3.31
CA ARG A 577 -43.89 -7.48 4.52
C ARG A 577 -42.42 -7.87 4.42
N VAL A 578 -41.61 -7.40 5.37
CA VAL A 578 -40.24 -7.86 5.57
C VAL A 578 -40.27 -9.32 6.04
N LEU A 579 -39.71 -10.22 5.24
CA LEU A 579 -39.60 -11.65 5.52
C LEU A 579 -38.31 -11.99 6.27
N LEU A 580 -37.22 -11.32 5.91
CA LEU A 580 -35.91 -11.41 6.56
C LEU A 580 -35.20 -10.07 6.43
N HIS A 581 -34.56 -9.60 7.50
CA HIS A 581 -33.65 -8.45 7.46
C HIS A 581 -32.50 -8.74 8.42
N SER A 582 -31.31 -8.94 7.87
CA SER A 582 -30.07 -9.12 8.62
C SER A 582 -29.15 -7.94 8.35
N GLY A 583 -28.50 -7.41 9.38
CA GLY A 583 -27.57 -6.29 9.23
C GLY A 583 -28.21 -4.91 9.22
N ALA A 584 -29.45 -4.78 9.70
CA ALA A 584 -30.07 -3.48 9.91
C ALA A 584 -29.29 -2.69 10.97
N ALA A 585 -28.95 -1.44 10.67
CA ALA A 585 -28.40 -0.51 11.67
C ALA A 585 -29.53 0.26 12.36
N ALA A 586 -29.45 0.38 13.69
CA ALA A 586 -30.42 1.12 14.49
C ALA A 586 -30.40 2.63 14.18
N ASP A 587 -31.39 3.36 14.72
CA ASP A 587 -31.51 4.83 14.61
C ASP A 587 -31.49 5.36 13.17
N GLY A 588 -32.02 4.58 12.22
CA GLY A 588 -32.04 4.97 10.81
C GLY A 588 -30.66 4.91 10.13
N GLY A 589 -29.72 4.11 10.67
CA GLY A 589 -28.41 3.85 10.07
C GLY A 589 -27.22 4.33 10.90
N SER A 590 -27.42 5.19 11.89
CA SER A 590 -26.33 5.75 12.71
C SER A 590 -26.02 4.93 13.97
N GLY A 591 -26.93 4.05 14.39
CA GLY A 591 -26.80 3.27 15.61
C GLY A 591 -25.93 2.01 15.49
N PRO A 592 -25.96 1.13 16.52
CA PRO A 592 -25.38 -0.21 16.45
C PRO A 592 -25.95 -1.01 15.28
N VAL A 593 -25.12 -1.82 14.65
CA VAL A 593 -25.55 -2.81 13.64
C VAL A 593 -26.08 -4.05 14.36
N ASP A 594 -27.10 -4.66 13.78
CA ASP A 594 -27.63 -5.98 14.15
C ASP A 594 -26.50 -6.97 14.51
N PRO A 595 -26.48 -7.56 15.71
CA PRO A 595 -25.46 -8.52 16.12
C PRO A 595 -25.38 -9.78 15.24
N SER A 596 -26.46 -10.12 14.53
CA SER A 596 -26.52 -11.26 13.61
C SER A 596 -26.06 -10.93 12.19
N ALA A 597 -25.58 -9.72 11.94
CA ALA A 597 -25.06 -9.32 10.64
C ALA A 597 -23.79 -10.11 10.26
N HIS A 598 -23.60 -10.33 8.97
CA HIS A 598 -22.33 -10.84 8.46
C HIS A 598 -21.27 -9.72 8.48
N PHE A 599 -20.27 -9.83 9.36
CA PHE A 599 -19.23 -8.80 9.53
C PHE A 599 -17.91 -9.19 8.91
N TYR A 600 -17.32 -8.27 8.15
CA TYR A 600 -15.92 -8.34 7.74
C TYR A 600 -15.03 -7.63 8.76
N ARG A 601 -14.51 -8.37 9.74
CA ARG A 601 -13.69 -7.83 10.86
C ARG A 601 -12.74 -8.87 11.45
N SER A 602 -11.86 -8.40 12.34
CA SER A 602 -11.20 -9.25 13.34
C SER A 602 -11.75 -8.94 14.72
N LEU A 603 -12.42 -9.91 15.33
CA LEU A 603 -12.98 -9.76 16.67
C LEU A 603 -11.95 -10.22 17.71
N GLN A 604 -11.18 -9.28 18.24
CA GLN A 604 -10.13 -9.54 19.22
C GLN A 604 -10.68 -9.51 20.65
N LEU A 605 -10.10 -10.32 21.53
CA LEU A 605 -10.45 -10.44 22.95
C LEU A 605 -9.24 -10.17 23.85
N ASP A 606 -9.51 -9.55 24.99
CA ASP A 606 -8.53 -9.32 26.06
C ASP A 606 -8.29 -10.58 26.93
N GLY A 607 -7.48 -10.47 27.99
CA GLY A 607 -7.13 -11.60 28.86
C GLY A 607 -8.31 -12.24 29.61
N HIS A 608 -9.42 -11.53 29.76
CA HIS A 608 -10.65 -12.04 30.40
C HIS A 608 -11.74 -12.41 29.38
N GLY A 609 -11.47 -12.21 28.09
CA GLY A 609 -12.42 -12.52 27.01
C GLY A 609 -13.36 -11.36 26.67
N ASN A 610 -13.07 -10.13 27.13
CA ASN A 610 -13.84 -8.96 26.72
C ASN A 610 -13.41 -8.50 25.32
N PRO A 611 -14.35 -8.01 24.48
CA PRO A 611 -14.01 -7.46 23.17
C PRO A 611 -13.08 -6.25 23.24
N ILE A 612 -12.08 -6.21 22.35
CA ILE A 612 -11.25 -5.03 22.12
C ILE A 612 -12.04 -3.99 21.31
N ASN A 613 -12.75 -3.09 22.02
CA ASN A 613 -13.67 -2.10 21.42
C ASN A 613 -13.28 -0.63 21.68
N LYS A 614 -12.20 -0.39 22.43
CA LYS A 614 -11.66 0.94 22.75
C LYS A 614 -10.33 1.23 22.03
N ARG A 615 -10.02 0.46 20.98
CA ARG A 615 -8.72 0.46 20.30
C ARG A 615 -7.55 0.08 21.24
N ASN A 616 -7.83 -0.73 22.25
CA ASN A 616 -6.87 -1.17 23.26
C ASN A 616 -6.07 -2.40 22.83
N ALA A 617 -5.41 -2.31 21.67
CA ALA A 617 -4.74 -3.45 21.02
C ALA A 617 -3.64 -4.11 21.87
N TRP A 618 -3.02 -3.38 22.81
CA TRP A 618 -2.02 -3.96 23.72
C TRP A 618 -2.61 -5.00 24.69
N MET A 619 -3.93 -4.97 24.90
CA MET A 619 -4.63 -5.94 25.75
C MET A 619 -5.00 -7.22 25.01
N THR A 620 -4.86 -7.29 23.68
CA THR A 620 -5.24 -8.47 22.91
C THR A 620 -4.49 -9.70 23.42
N ARG A 621 -5.25 -10.77 23.69
CA ARG A 621 -4.71 -12.10 24.02
C ARG A 621 -5.22 -13.18 23.06
N SER A 622 -6.43 -13.03 22.53
CA SER A 622 -7.03 -14.02 21.65
C SER A 622 -7.87 -13.39 20.55
N VAL A 623 -8.24 -14.18 19.55
CA VAL A 623 -9.11 -13.77 18.45
C VAL A 623 -10.31 -14.71 18.41
N ALA A 624 -11.52 -14.14 18.51
CA ALA A 624 -12.76 -14.90 18.50
C ALA A 624 -13.03 -15.49 17.10
N TYR A 625 -12.89 -14.65 16.06
CA TYR A 625 -12.87 -15.01 14.64
C TYR A 625 -12.29 -13.88 13.80
N VAL A 626 -11.96 -14.20 12.55
CA VAL A 626 -11.53 -13.24 11.52
C VAL A 626 -12.29 -13.51 10.23
N ARG A 627 -12.83 -12.47 9.62
CA ARG A 627 -13.53 -12.51 8.33
C ARG A 627 -13.00 -11.40 7.43
N LEU A 628 -12.11 -11.77 6.52
CA LEU A 628 -11.48 -10.87 5.56
C LEU A 628 -11.42 -11.58 4.20
N ILE A 629 -11.56 -10.82 3.12
CA ILE A 629 -11.49 -11.35 1.74
C ILE A 629 -10.10 -11.05 1.15
N PRO A 630 -9.32 -12.05 0.71
CA PRO A 630 -8.03 -11.81 0.06
C PRO A 630 -8.10 -10.94 -1.21
N PRO A 631 -6.98 -10.40 -1.70
CA PRO A 631 -6.89 -9.73 -3.00
C PRO A 631 -7.36 -10.63 -4.15
N GLY A 632 -8.29 -10.13 -4.98
CA GLY A 632 -8.84 -10.89 -6.09
C GLY A 632 -9.43 -12.23 -5.64
N ALA A 633 -10.23 -12.23 -4.59
CA ALA A 633 -10.93 -13.41 -4.09
C ALA A 633 -12.40 -13.07 -3.82
N ALA A 634 -13.15 -14.06 -3.34
CA ALA A 634 -14.55 -13.92 -3.02
C ALA A 634 -14.88 -14.61 -1.69
N ASP A 635 -15.99 -14.21 -1.09
CA ASP A 635 -16.63 -14.84 0.06
C ASP A 635 -18.12 -15.07 -0.26
N THR A 636 -18.70 -16.11 0.33
CA THR A 636 -20.07 -16.56 0.06
C THR A 636 -20.89 -16.52 1.35
N VAL A 637 -21.80 -15.56 1.47
CA VAL A 637 -22.68 -15.41 2.63
C VAL A 637 -23.99 -16.17 2.39
N HIS A 638 -24.43 -16.92 3.39
CA HIS A 638 -25.62 -17.76 3.30
C HIS A 638 -26.76 -17.21 4.17
N TYR A 639 -27.91 -16.86 3.57
CA TYR A 639 -29.10 -16.37 4.29
C TYR A 639 -30.24 -17.37 4.20
N ARG A 640 -30.88 -17.71 5.32
CA ARG A 640 -32.00 -18.66 5.36
C ARG A 640 -33.33 -17.90 5.26
N LEU A 641 -33.99 -18.02 4.11
CA LEU A 641 -35.30 -17.42 3.88
C LEU A 641 -36.41 -18.44 4.11
N GLN A 642 -37.26 -18.18 5.09
CA GLN A 642 -38.51 -18.91 5.29
C GLN A 642 -39.64 -18.21 4.54
N VAL A 643 -40.26 -18.88 3.57
CA VAL A 643 -41.38 -18.33 2.79
C VAL A 643 -42.70 -18.61 3.54
N PRO A 644 -43.44 -17.58 3.98
CA PRO A 644 -44.72 -17.78 4.66
C PRO A 644 -45.82 -18.38 3.75
N PRO A 645 -46.84 -19.04 4.31
CA PRO A 645 -47.98 -19.55 3.55
C PRO A 645 -48.82 -18.43 2.92
N ASP A 646 -48.80 -17.25 3.54
CA ASP A 646 -49.51 -16.04 3.12
C ASP A 646 -48.60 -15.03 2.40
N ALA A 647 -47.43 -15.46 1.94
CA ALA A 647 -46.52 -14.63 1.18
C ALA A 647 -47.17 -14.09 -0.10
N GLY A 648 -46.75 -12.87 -0.47
CA GLY A 648 -47.00 -12.23 -1.75
C GLY A 648 -46.72 -13.08 -2.99
N GLU A 649 -47.00 -12.57 -4.18
CA GLU A 649 -46.67 -13.28 -5.44
C GLU A 649 -45.18 -13.18 -5.77
N ARG A 650 -44.49 -12.16 -5.23
CA ARG A 650 -43.05 -11.95 -5.39
C ARG A 650 -42.35 -11.62 -4.09
N ILE A 651 -41.07 -11.98 -4.03
CA ILE A 651 -40.15 -11.58 -2.97
C ILE A 651 -38.98 -10.82 -3.61
N HIS A 652 -38.81 -9.57 -3.21
CA HIS A 652 -37.70 -8.71 -3.58
C HIS A 652 -36.55 -8.90 -2.59
N LEU A 653 -35.37 -9.21 -3.12
CA LEU A 653 -34.15 -9.41 -2.35
C LEU A 653 -33.22 -8.22 -2.60
N ARG A 654 -32.59 -7.71 -1.55
CA ARG A 654 -31.58 -6.66 -1.62
C ARG A 654 -30.40 -7.00 -0.71
N ALA A 655 -29.19 -6.85 -1.23
CA ALA A 655 -27.95 -7.03 -0.49
C ALA A 655 -27.03 -5.81 -0.65
N LYS A 656 -26.40 -5.36 0.42
CA LYS A 656 -25.45 -4.22 0.41
C LYS A 656 -24.20 -4.55 1.19
N VAL A 657 -23.04 -4.14 0.68
CA VAL A 657 -21.82 -4.05 1.48
C VAL A 657 -21.72 -2.64 2.05
N ASN A 658 -21.91 -2.53 3.36
CA ASN A 658 -21.86 -1.27 4.09
C ASN A 658 -20.48 -1.07 4.73
N TYR A 659 -19.99 0.18 4.71
CA TYR A 659 -18.74 0.56 5.34
C TYR A 659 -18.92 1.78 6.26
N ARG A 660 -18.52 1.64 7.54
CA ARG A 660 -18.42 2.73 8.52
C ARG A 660 -17.04 2.67 9.20
N LYS A 661 -16.27 3.75 9.06
CA LYS A 661 -14.84 3.79 9.44
C LYS A 661 -14.57 3.49 10.90
N PHE A 662 -15.41 3.89 11.84
CA PHE A 662 -15.22 3.52 13.25
C PHE A 662 -16.45 2.83 13.77
N ALA A 663 -16.23 1.71 14.46
CA ALA A 663 -17.29 0.95 15.10
C ALA A 663 -18.11 1.85 16.01
N TRP A 664 -19.43 1.62 16.05
CA TRP A 664 -20.33 2.48 16.81
C TRP A 664 -19.87 2.67 18.26
N TYR A 665 -19.62 1.58 18.99
CA TYR A 665 -19.19 1.62 20.39
C TYR A 665 -17.91 2.44 20.58
N ASN A 666 -16.92 2.23 19.69
CA ASN A 666 -15.65 2.95 19.75
C ASN A 666 -15.86 4.46 19.61
N THR A 667 -16.77 4.88 18.73
CA THR A 667 -17.11 6.30 18.53
C THR A 667 -17.80 6.88 19.77
N GLN A 668 -18.77 6.16 20.34
CA GLN A 668 -19.44 6.59 21.58
C GLN A 668 -18.41 6.78 22.71
N TRP A 669 -17.54 5.79 22.90
CA TRP A 669 -16.50 5.81 23.92
C TRP A 669 -15.46 6.92 23.67
N ALA A 670 -15.03 7.10 22.41
CA ALA A 670 -14.03 8.09 22.04
C ALA A 670 -14.47 9.51 22.39
N TYR A 671 -15.76 9.83 22.19
CA TYR A 671 -16.30 11.18 22.40
C TYR A 671 -16.84 11.40 23.81
N ALA A 672 -17.53 10.42 24.39
CA ALA A 672 -18.29 10.62 25.62
C ALA A 672 -18.11 9.49 26.66
N GLY A 673 -17.09 8.63 26.51
CA GLY A 673 -16.86 7.50 27.40
C GLY A 673 -16.50 7.90 28.83
N VAL A 674 -17.39 7.57 29.78
CA VAL A 674 -17.21 7.69 31.23
C VAL A 674 -17.26 6.30 31.85
N ARG A 675 -16.14 5.88 32.42
CA ARG A 675 -15.99 4.59 33.10
C ARG A 675 -16.84 4.55 34.38
N ASP A 676 -17.43 3.40 34.69
CA ASP A 676 -18.08 3.20 36.00
C ASP A 676 -17.08 3.48 37.14
N PRO A 677 -17.35 4.45 38.02
CA PRO A 677 -16.46 4.78 39.13
C PRO A 677 -16.34 3.66 40.18
N ASN A 678 -17.26 2.69 40.18
CA ASN A 678 -17.23 1.54 41.10
C ASN A 678 -16.49 0.33 40.52
N ALA A 679 -16.17 0.33 39.22
CA ALA A 679 -15.45 -0.76 38.60
C ALA A 679 -13.99 -0.80 39.09
N PRO A 680 -13.38 -1.99 39.24
CA PRO A 680 -11.96 -2.12 39.59
C PRO A 680 -11.09 -1.37 38.57
N PRO A 681 -9.89 -0.88 38.91
CA PRO A 681 -9.03 -0.22 37.92
C PRO A 681 -8.70 -1.17 36.76
N PRO A 682 -8.50 -0.64 35.53
CA PRO A 682 -8.11 -1.47 34.39
C PRO A 682 -6.74 -2.11 34.65
N ALA A 683 -6.58 -3.37 34.24
CA ALA A 683 -5.32 -4.09 34.28
C ALA A 683 -4.56 -3.91 32.95
N PRO A 684 -3.25 -4.23 32.89
CA PRO A 684 -2.49 -4.16 31.64
C PRO A 684 -3.06 -5.05 30.51
N ASP A 685 -3.74 -6.14 30.85
CA ASP A 685 -4.21 -7.17 29.92
C ASP A 685 -5.74 -7.27 29.78
N HIS A 686 -6.53 -6.51 30.56
CA HIS A 686 -8.00 -6.52 30.46
C HIS A 686 -8.67 -5.28 31.10
N ASP A 687 -9.91 -5.00 30.70
CA ASP A 687 -10.78 -3.98 31.32
C ASP A 687 -12.24 -4.46 31.42
N ASP A 688 -12.62 -4.93 32.60
CA ASP A 688 -13.96 -5.46 32.92
C ASP A 688 -15.01 -4.37 33.21
N ALA A 689 -14.66 -3.08 33.08
CA ALA A 689 -15.58 -2.01 33.43
C ALA A 689 -16.66 -1.79 32.38
N GLU A 690 -17.85 -1.45 32.87
CA GLU A 690 -18.88 -0.84 32.06
C GLU A 690 -18.56 0.65 31.82
N TRP A 691 -19.00 1.14 30.66
CA TRP A 691 -18.80 2.52 30.24
C TRP A 691 -20.15 3.14 29.87
N SER A 692 -20.40 4.35 30.35
CA SER A 692 -21.51 5.19 29.92
C SER A 692 -21.03 6.22 28.90
N PHE A 693 -21.94 6.73 28.07
CA PHE A 693 -21.62 7.68 26.99
C PHE A 693 -22.16 9.09 27.29
N THR A 694 -21.95 9.57 28.52
CA THR A 694 -22.47 10.85 29.01
C THR A 694 -21.37 11.88 29.30
N GLY A 695 -20.15 11.62 28.83
CA GLY A 695 -18.98 12.48 29.03
C GLY A 695 -19.10 13.83 28.32
N ASP A 696 -18.31 14.78 28.80
CA ASP A 696 -18.21 16.10 28.20
C ASP A 696 -17.52 16.03 26.83
N THR A 697 -18.19 16.56 25.81
CA THR A 697 -17.72 16.57 24.42
C THR A 697 -17.14 17.92 24.00
N SER A 698 -17.07 18.93 24.88
CA SER A 698 -16.62 20.27 24.50
C SER A 698 -15.14 20.33 24.09
N ASN A 699 -14.33 19.39 24.61
CA ASN A 699 -12.88 19.34 24.39
C ASN A 699 -12.42 18.17 23.50
N VAL A 700 -13.33 17.59 22.70
CA VAL A 700 -12.95 16.56 21.70
C VAL A 700 -12.23 17.21 20.52
N SER A 701 -11.36 16.46 19.84
CA SER A 701 -10.72 16.90 18.61
C SER A 701 -11.71 16.89 17.43
N GLY A 702 -11.46 17.72 16.41
CA GLY A 702 -12.36 17.91 15.26
C GLY A 702 -13.39 19.03 15.45
N GLY A 703 -14.14 19.35 14.40
CA GLY A 703 -15.12 20.45 14.38
C GLY A 703 -16.43 20.14 15.10
N ILE A 704 -16.83 18.87 15.18
CA ILE A 704 -18.07 18.44 15.83
C ILE A 704 -17.85 18.21 17.33
N LYS A 705 -18.45 19.04 18.18
CA LYS A 705 -18.39 18.95 19.65
C LYS A 705 -19.59 18.19 20.24
N ALA A 706 -19.84 17.01 19.69
CA ALA A 706 -20.87 16.07 20.10
C ALA A 706 -20.47 14.69 19.56
N ILE A 707 -21.14 13.61 19.99
CA ILE A 707 -20.92 12.29 19.39
C ILE A 707 -21.40 12.35 17.92
N PRO A 708 -20.52 12.11 16.93
CA PRO A 708 -20.86 12.27 15.54
C PRO A 708 -21.59 11.03 14.98
N ASP A 709 -22.59 11.27 14.14
CA ASP A 709 -23.22 10.24 13.30
C ASP A 709 -22.32 9.98 12.07
N ILE A 710 -21.29 9.16 12.24
CA ILE A 710 -20.32 8.88 11.17
C ILE A 710 -21.04 8.29 9.94
N PRO A 711 -20.77 8.81 8.73
CA PRO A 711 -21.47 8.36 7.53
C PRO A 711 -21.13 6.89 7.20
N THR A 712 -22.18 6.11 6.96
CA THR A 712 -22.08 4.80 6.31
C THR A 712 -22.05 4.97 4.79
N THR A 713 -21.11 4.28 4.15
CA THR A 713 -20.98 4.24 2.69
C THR A 713 -21.39 2.86 2.20
N VAL A 714 -22.46 2.79 1.41
CA VAL A 714 -22.77 1.59 0.61
C VAL A 714 -21.72 1.49 -0.49
N MET A 715 -20.86 0.47 -0.42
CA MET A 715 -19.77 0.25 -1.37
C MET A 715 -20.26 -0.44 -2.64
N ALA A 716 -21.17 -1.40 -2.47
CA ALA A 716 -21.79 -2.15 -3.55
C ALA A 716 -23.19 -2.61 -3.11
N GLU A 717 -24.11 -2.76 -4.06
CA GLU A 717 -25.44 -3.28 -3.84
C GLU A 717 -25.87 -4.20 -4.98
N ALA A 718 -26.74 -5.16 -4.67
CA ALA A 718 -27.37 -6.06 -5.62
C ALA A 718 -28.84 -6.28 -5.25
N GLU A 719 -29.66 -6.48 -6.26
CA GLU A 719 -31.09 -6.77 -6.11
C GLU A 719 -31.47 -7.97 -6.99
N ALA A 720 -32.39 -8.78 -6.49
CA ALA A 720 -32.97 -9.91 -7.21
C ALA A 720 -34.45 -10.05 -6.86
N THR A 721 -35.20 -10.81 -7.64
CA THR A 721 -36.62 -11.09 -7.34
C THR A 721 -36.91 -12.57 -7.53
N LEU A 722 -37.62 -13.14 -6.58
CA LEU A 722 -38.13 -14.50 -6.61
C LEU A 722 -39.62 -14.48 -6.89
N GLU A 723 -40.09 -15.39 -7.73
CA GLU A 723 -41.52 -15.66 -7.91
C GLU A 723 -42.00 -16.62 -6.80
N VAL A 724 -43.20 -16.41 -6.27
CA VAL A 724 -43.77 -17.26 -5.22
C VAL A 724 -44.92 -18.09 -5.79
N VAL A 725 -44.76 -19.41 -5.72
CA VAL A 725 -45.77 -20.37 -6.17
C VAL A 725 -46.43 -21.08 -4.98
N ASP A 726 -47.56 -21.75 -5.24
CA ASP A 726 -48.26 -22.52 -4.22
C ASP A 726 -47.38 -23.67 -3.68
N ALA A 727 -47.66 -24.10 -2.44
CA ALA A 727 -46.87 -25.10 -1.70
C ALA A 727 -46.67 -26.42 -2.48
N ASP A 728 -47.67 -26.83 -3.28
CA ASP A 728 -47.64 -28.07 -4.07
C ASP A 728 -47.36 -27.83 -5.57
N ALA A 729 -47.10 -26.58 -5.97
CA ALA A 729 -46.88 -26.25 -7.37
C ALA A 729 -45.55 -26.85 -7.87
N PRO A 730 -45.51 -27.35 -9.12
CA PRO A 730 -44.26 -27.70 -9.75
C PRO A 730 -43.43 -26.43 -9.90
N LEU A 731 -42.15 -26.50 -9.51
CA LEU A 731 -41.22 -25.45 -9.84
C LEU A 731 -40.99 -25.47 -11.35
N PRO A 732 -40.79 -24.31 -12.02
CA PRO A 732 -40.37 -24.29 -13.41
C PRO A 732 -39.17 -25.22 -13.59
N GLU A 733 -39.23 -26.14 -14.56
CA GLU A 733 -38.10 -27.01 -14.85
C GLU A 733 -36.85 -26.15 -15.05
N ALA A 734 -35.78 -26.45 -14.32
CA ALA A 734 -34.48 -25.86 -14.60
C ALA A 734 -34.18 -26.20 -16.06
N LEU A 735 -34.20 -25.21 -16.94
CA LEU A 735 -33.74 -25.39 -18.32
C LEU A 735 -32.35 -26.01 -18.23
N ALA A 736 -32.21 -27.23 -18.75
CA ALA A 736 -30.94 -27.92 -18.82
C ALA A 736 -29.90 -26.97 -19.44
N SER A 737 -28.65 -27.10 -19.00
CA SER A 737 -27.45 -26.32 -19.40
C SER A 737 -27.20 -26.18 -20.91
N ASP A 738 -28.05 -26.77 -21.75
CA ASP A 738 -27.91 -26.89 -23.20
C ASP A 738 -28.79 -25.91 -24.00
N ALA A 739 -29.58 -25.04 -23.35
CA ALA A 739 -30.37 -24.04 -24.06
C ALA A 739 -29.52 -22.82 -24.45
N ALA A 740 -28.74 -22.99 -25.52
CA ALA A 740 -28.27 -21.87 -26.33
C ALA A 740 -29.47 -20.98 -26.70
N ALA A 741 -29.36 -19.69 -26.34
CA ALA A 741 -30.09 -18.56 -26.90
C ALA A 741 -31.45 -18.87 -27.56
N SER A 742 -32.54 -18.77 -26.80
CA SER A 742 -33.86 -18.52 -27.42
C SER A 742 -34.69 -17.55 -26.58
N ASP A 743 -34.56 -16.28 -26.97
CA ASP A 743 -35.61 -15.28 -27.11
C ASP A 743 -36.95 -15.56 -26.40
N THR A 744 -37.20 -14.90 -25.26
CA THR A 744 -38.55 -14.45 -24.86
C THR A 744 -38.50 -13.10 -24.15
N SER A 745 -38.82 -12.07 -24.94
CA SER A 745 -39.38 -10.75 -24.63
C SER A 745 -39.66 -10.37 -23.17
N GLY A 746 -39.09 -9.26 -22.70
CA GLY A 746 -39.71 -8.51 -21.59
C GLY A 746 -38.90 -7.47 -20.81
N ALA A 747 -37.62 -7.25 -21.06
CA ALA A 747 -36.86 -6.10 -20.56
C ALA A 747 -35.62 -5.95 -21.44
N SER A 748 -35.06 -4.74 -21.56
CA SER A 748 -33.94 -4.38 -22.44
C SER A 748 -32.66 -5.20 -22.19
N GLY A 749 -32.61 -6.43 -22.69
CA GLY A 749 -31.56 -7.40 -22.38
C GLY A 749 -30.92 -7.96 -23.64
N THR A 750 -29.68 -7.56 -23.89
CA THR A 750 -28.70 -8.47 -24.51
C THR A 750 -28.53 -9.64 -23.55
N PRO A 751 -28.53 -10.92 -23.98
CA PRO A 751 -28.16 -12.02 -23.10
C PRO A 751 -26.81 -11.71 -22.44
N PRO A 752 -26.59 -11.96 -21.14
CA PRO A 752 -25.27 -11.82 -20.56
C PRO A 752 -24.31 -12.69 -21.37
N SER A 753 -23.16 -12.12 -21.77
CA SER A 753 -22.15 -12.88 -22.49
C SER A 753 -21.72 -14.09 -21.64
N GLY A 754 -21.33 -15.20 -22.27
CA GLY A 754 -20.79 -16.37 -21.55
C GLY A 754 -19.66 -16.02 -20.57
N ASP A 755 -18.96 -14.91 -20.84
CA ASP A 755 -17.94 -14.32 -19.97
C ASP A 755 -18.45 -13.87 -18.59
N LEU A 756 -19.70 -13.37 -18.49
CA LEU A 756 -20.27 -12.88 -17.23
C LEU A 756 -20.76 -14.05 -16.35
N LEU A 757 -21.33 -15.09 -16.98
CA LEU A 757 -21.84 -16.27 -16.30
C LEU A 757 -20.71 -17.12 -15.69
N ARG A 758 -19.64 -17.39 -16.46
CA ARG A 758 -18.48 -18.15 -15.98
C ARG A 758 -17.80 -17.47 -14.79
N GLY A 759 -17.73 -16.13 -14.80
CA GLY A 759 -17.12 -15.35 -13.73
C GLY A 759 -17.86 -15.48 -12.39
N ARG A 760 -19.20 -15.48 -12.42
CA ARG A 760 -20.04 -15.58 -11.21
C ARG A 760 -19.98 -16.96 -10.56
N TRP A 761 -20.07 -18.02 -11.36
CA TRP A 761 -19.85 -19.39 -10.87
C TRP A 761 -18.44 -19.58 -10.31
N ASN A 762 -17.43 -19.00 -10.97
CA ASN A 762 -16.07 -19.05 -10.46
C ASN A 762 -15.94 -18.30 -9.13
N ASP A 763 -16.55 -17.13 -8.98
CA ASP A 763 -16.53 -16.36 -7.72
C ASP A 763 -17.25 -17.09 -6.59
N TYR A 764 -18.41 -17.68 -6.86
CA TYR A 764 -19.13 -18.54 -5.92
C TYR A 764 -18.27 -19.73 -5.48
N GLY A 765 -17.64 -20.44 -6.44
CA GLY A 765 -16.74 -21.56 -6.16
C GLY A 765 -15.49 -21.15 -5.37
N ILE A 766 -14.94 -19.96 -5.62
CA ILE A 766 -13.82 -19.41 -4.85
C ILE A 766 -14.22 -19.17 -3.40
N GLY A 767 -15.37 -18.55 -3.16
CA GLY A 767 -15.89 -18.33 -1.80
C GLY A 767 -16.07 -19.63 -1.04
N LEU A 768 -16.71 -20.63 -1.67
CA LEU A 768 -16.89 -21.96 -1.08
C LEU A 768 -15.55 -22.68 -0.80
N LEU A 769 -14.59 -22.59 -1.73
CA LEU A 769 -13.25 -23.16 -1.55
C LEU A 769 -12.55 -22.54 -0.32
N LEU A 770 -12.60 -21.22 -0.17
CA LEU A 770 -11.98 -20.51 0.96
C LEU A 770 -12.70 -20.78 2.30
N GLN A 771 -13.98 -21.13 2.26
CA GLN A 771 -14.72 -21.60 3.43
C GLN A 771 -14.44 -23.07 3.79
N GLY A 772 -13.86 -23.83 2.86
CA GLY A 772 -13.63 -25.27 3.01
C GLY A 772 -14.83 -26.15 2.64
N ASP A 773 -15.85 -25.59 1.97
CA ASP A 773 -16.91 -26.38 1.31
C ASP A 773 -16.39 -26.91 -0.03
N LEU A 774 -15.51 -27.91 0.05
CA LEU A 774 -14.83 -28.47 -1.11
C LEU A 774 -15.81 -29.09 -2.11
N ARG A 775 -16.92 -29.69 -1.63
CA ARG A 775 -17.94 -30.29 -2.51
C ARG A 775 -18.75 -29.24 -3.25
N GLY A 776 -19.19 -28.20 -2.55
CA GLY A 776 -19.86 -27.06 -3.18
C GLY A 776 -18.96 -26.38 -4.21
N ALA A 777 -17.68 -26.16 -3.86
CA ALA A 777 -16.68 -25.59 -4.76
C ALA A 777 -16.44 -26.47 -6.00
N GLU A 778 -16.31 -27.79 -5.83
CA GLU A 778 -16.19 -28.76 -6.92
C GLU A 778 -17.37 -28.66 -7.90
N GLY A 779 -18.59 -28.61 -7.36
CA GLY A 779 -19.82 -28.42 -8.15
C GLY A 779 -19.80 -27.11 -8.93
N ALA A 780 -19.46 -26.01 -8.26
CA ALA A 780 -19.38 -24.69 -8.89
C ALA A 780 -18.33 -24.63 -10.02
N PHE A 781 -17.13 -25.20 -9.83
CA PHE A 781 -16.11 -25.21 -10.88
C PHE A 781 -16.44 -26.16 -12.03
N ARG A 782 -17.21 -27.24 -11.80
CA ARG A 782 -17.77 -28.05 -12.88
C ARG A 782 -18.78 -27.26 -13.72
N GLU A 783 -19.62 -26.45 -13.10
CA GLU A 783 -20.49 -25.52 -13.82
C GLU A 783 -19.68 -24.51 -14.64
N VAL A 784 -18.57 -23.96 -14.10
CA VAL A 784 -17.65 -23.11 -14.87
C VAL A 784 -17.15 -23.83 -16.13
N MET A 785 -16.74 -25.10 -16.02
CA MET A 785 -16.27 -25.90 -17.14
C MET A 785 -17.40 -26.24 -18.14
N ALA A 786 -18.64 -26.36 -17.67
CA ALA A 786 -19.79 -26.60 -18.53
C ALA A 786 -20.17 -25.35 -19.35
N VAL A 787 -20.18 -24.17 -18.70
CA VAL A 787 -20.58 -22.91 -19.36
C VAL A 787 -19.46 -22.29 -20.20
N ALA A 788 -18.19 -22.57 -19.88
CA ALA A 788 -17.02 -22.03 -20.56
C ALA A 788 -15.89 -23.09 -20.66
N PRO A 789 -16.07 -24.14 -21.48
CA PRO A 789 -15.09 -25.23 -21.61
C PRO A 789 -13.73 -24.79 -22.16
N GLU A 790 -13.66 -23.63 -22.80
CA GLU A 790 -12.42 -23.03 -23.30
C GLU A 790 -11.64 -22.24 -22.25
N TRP A 791 -12.22 -22.00 -21.06
CA TRP A 791 -11.61 -21.14 -20.05
C TRP A 791 -10.83 -21.95 -19.02
N GLY A 792 -9.51 -21.83 -19.05
CA GLY A 792 -8.60 -22.63 -18.20
C GLY A 792 -8.76 -22.43 -16.69
N GLU A 793 -9.42 -21.38 -16.21
CA GLU A 793 -9.66 -21.15 -14.77
C GLU A 793 -10.57 -22.23 -14.15
N GLY A 794 -11.51 -22.80 -14.92
CA GLY A 794 -12.38 -23.89 -14.46
C GLY A 794 -11.59 -25.12 -13.99
N PRO A 795 -10.86 -25.82 -14.89
CA PRO A 795 -10.04 -26.97 -14.48
C PRO A 795 -8.92 -26.57 -13.51
N PHE A 796 -8.39 -25.34 -13.59
CA PHE A 796 -7.38 -24.86 -12.65
C PHE A 796 -7.89 -24.81 -11.21
N ASN A 797 -9.05 -24.19 -10.98
CA ASN A 797 -9.62 -24.09 -9.64
C ASN A 797 -10.20 -25.42 -9.15
N LEU A 798 -10.72 -26.27 -10.05
CA LEU A 798 -11.08 -27.64 -9.69
C LEU A 798 -9.86 -28.46 -9.24
N ALA A 799 -8.70 -28.30 -9.89
CA ALA A 799 -7.48 -28.95 -9.44
C ALA A 799 -7.09 -28.53 -8.01
N ARG A 800 -7.29 -27.25 -7.67
CA ARG A 800 -7.03 -26.73 -6.33
C ARG A 800 -7.96 -27.35 -5.29
N VAL A 801 -9.24 -27.55 -5.61
CA VAL A 801 -10.16 -28.31 -4.74
C VAL A 801 -9.61 -29.70 -4.46
N HIS A 802 -9.21 -30.47 -5.49
CA HIS A 802 -8.66 -31.81 -5.30
C HIS A 802 -7.34 -31.82 -4.52
N LEU A 803 -6.50 -30.78 -4.65
CA LEU A 803 -5.28 -30.65 -3.84
C LEU A 803 -5.59 -30.42 -2.36
N GLU A 804 -6.59 -29.59 -2.04
CA GLU A 804 -7.04 -29.37 -0.66
C GLU A 804 -7.74 -30.61 -0.08
N GLU A 805 -8.46 -31.40 -0.90
CA GLU A 805 -9.06 -32.67 -0.49
C GLU A 805 -8.01 -33.80 -0.33
N GLY A 806 -6.81 -33.61 -0.88
CA GLY A 806 -5.71 -34.59 -0.86
C GLY A 806 -5.76 -35.60 -2.01
N GLU A 807 -6.64 -35.42 -2.99
CA GLU A 807 -6.80 -36.25 -4.20
C GLU A 807 -5.82 -35.84 -5.31
N VAL A 808 -4.52 -35.91 -5.00
CA VAL A 808 -3.45 -35.36 -5.83
C VAL A 808 -3.36 -35.98 -7.23
N GLU A 809 -3.79 -37.22 -7.40
CA GLU A 809 -3.84 -37.91 -8.69
C GLU A 809 -4.89 -37.33 -9.66
N LEU A 810 -5.98 -36.75 -9.13
CA LEU A 810 -7.00 -36.08 -9.93
C LEU A 810 -6.59 -34.65 -10.31
N ALA A 811 -5.77 -33.99 -9.49
CA ALA A 811 -5.34 -32.62 -9.73
C ALA A 811 -4.38 -32.48 -10.93
N LEU A 812 -3.43 -33.41 -11.11
CA LEU A 812 -2.40 -33.29 -12.17
C LEU A 812 -2.99 -33.21 -13.60
N PRO A 813 -3.92 -34.10 -14.02
CA PRO A 813 -4.55 -33.98 -15.34
C PRO A 813 -5.32 -32.68 -15.55
N LEU A 814 -5.96 -32.15 -14.50
CA LEU A 814 -6.68 -30.88 -14.54
C LEU A 814 -5.72 -29.69 -14.70
N LEU A 815 -4.56 -29.72 -14.04
CA LEU A 815 -3.52 -28.70 -14.21
C LEU A 815 -2.93 -28.72 -15.63
N ASP A 816 -2.74 -29.91 -16.21
CA ASP A 816 -2.31 -30.04 -17.61
C ASP A 816 -3.35 -29.49 -18.60
N GLU A 817 -4.62 -29.75 -18.34
CA GLU A 817 -5.72 -29.20 -19.13
C GLU A 817 -5.81 -27.67 -19.01
N ALA A 818 -5.69 -27.13 -17.79
CA ALA A 818 -5.65 -25.68 -17.56
C ALA A 818 -4.53 -25.00 -18.34
N MET A 819 -3.33 -25.60 -18.38
CA MET A 819 -2.22 -25.11 -19.20
C MET A 819 -2.54 -25.13 -20.70
N ARG A 820 -3.15 -26.21 -21.19
CA ARG A 820 -3.59 -26.32 -22.60
C ARG A 820 -4.60 -25.24 -22.96
N LEU A 821 -5.42 -24.82 -21.99
CA LEU A 821 -6.43 -23.75 -22.11
C LEU A 821 -5.87 -22.34 -21.78
N GLY A 822 -4.55 -22.18 -21.68
CA GLY A 822 -3.90 -20.87 -21.63
C GLY A 822 -3.52 -20.36 -20.24
N ILE A 823 -3.70 -21.13 -19.17
CA ILE A 823 -3.07 -20.81 -17.88
C ILE A 823 -1.55 -20.97 -18.03
N SER A 824 -0.78 -19.97 -17.60
CA SER A 824 0.66 -20.01 -17.78
C SER A 824 1.30 -21.15 -16.98
N PRO A 825 2.35 -21.82 -17.51
CA PRO A 825 3.05 -22.87 -16.80
C PRO A 825 3.54 -22.45 -15.40
N ALA A 826 3.97 -21.18 -15.26
CA ALA A 826 4.40 -20.64 -13.97
C ALA A 826 3.27 -20.60 -12.91
N ARG A 827 2.03 -20.25 -13.28
CA ARG A 827 0.88 -20.26 -12.35
C ARG A 827 0.52 -21.69 -11.93
N THR A 828 0.58 -22.63 -12.87
CA THR A 828 0.36 -24.04 -12.55
C THR A 828 1.53 -24.70 -11.83
N GLY A 829 2.75 -24.17 -11.99
CA GLY A 829 4.00 -24.75 -11.48
C GLY A 829 3.98 -24.94 -9.96
N TYR A 830 3.44 -23.98 -9.21
CA TYR A 830 3.25 -24.13 -7.77
C TYR A 830 2.35 -25.32 -7.43
N PHE A 831 1.14 -25.38 -7.99
CA PHE A 831 0.15 -26.43 -7.68
C PHE A 831 0.61 -27.81 -8.18
N ARG A 832 1.29 -27.89 -9.33
CA ARG A 832 1.92 -29.12 -9.82
C ARG A 832 3.04 -29.56 -8.88
N GLY A 833 3.87 -28.63 -8.41
CA GLY A 833 4.92 -28.88 -7.43
C GLY A 833 4.38 -29.47 -6.14
N VAL A 834 3.29 -28.91 -5.60
CA VAL A 834 2.60 -29.43 -4.41
C VAL A 834 2.10 -30.86 -4.64
N ALA A 835 1.43 -31.12 -5.77
CA ALA A 835 0.91 -32.44 -6.13
C ALA A 835 2.04 -33.49 -6.26
N LEU A 836 3.11 -33.14 -6.98
CA LEU A 836 4.25 -34.02 -7.23
C LEU A 836 5.03 -34.32 -5.95
N ARG A 837 5.20 -33.32 -5.07
CA ARG A 837 5.80 -33.51 -3.75
C ARG A 837 4.99 -34.49 -2.90
N ALA A 838 3.66 -34.36 -2.88
CA ALA A 838 2.78 -35.27 -2.15
C ALA A 838 2.87 -36.71 -2.67
N LEU A 839 3.13 -36.89 -3.97
CA LEU A 839 3.42 -38.18 -4.61
C LEU A 839 4.85 -38.69 -4.39
N GLY A 840 5.72 -37.94 -3.69
CA GLY A 840 7.13 -38.26 -3.47
C GLY A 840 8.04 -38.08 -4.69
N ARG A 841 7.58 -37.39 -5.75
CA ARG A 841 8.32 -37.12 -6.99
C ARG A 841 9.08 -35.79 -6.87
N TYR A 842 10.11 -35.77 -6.00
CA TYR A 842 10.77 -34.52 -5.58
C TYR A 842 11.51 -33.78 -6.70
N ASP A 843 12.23 -34.47 -7.59
CA ASP A 843 12.93 -33.82 -8.72
C ASP A 843 11.95 -33.06 -9.64
N GLU A 844 10.80 -33.67 -9.93
CA GLU A 844 9.77 -33.05 -10.77
C GLU A 844 9.04 -31.94 -10.04
N ALA A 845 8.81 -32.10 -8.73
CA ALA A 845 8.24 -31.05 -7.90
C ALA A 845 9.14 -29.81 -7.85
N LEU A 846 10.45 -30.00 -7.68
CA LEU A 846 11.44 -28.94 -7.70
C LEU A 846 11.44 -28.21 -9.05
N ALA A 847 11.43 -28.96 -10.16
CA ALA A 847 11.34 -28.35 -11.49
C ALA A 847 10.07 -27.50 -11.68
N ALA A 848 8.92 -27.95 -11.17
CA ALA A 848 7.66 -27.22 -11.24
C ALA A 848 7.68 -25.95 -10.36
N PHE A 849 8.26 -26.01 -9.16
CA PHE A 849 8.45 -24.81 -8.33
C PHE A 849 9.44 -23.82 -8.94
N GLU A 850 10.50 -24.31 -9.58
CA GLU A 850 11.46 -23.47 -10.31
C GLU A 850 10.82 -22.75 -11.50
N GLU A 851 9.89 -23.41 -12.20
CA GLU A 851 9.07 -22.78 -13.24
C GLU A 851 8.18 -21.65 -12.68
N ALA A 852 7.60 -21.84 -11.50
CA ALA A 852 6.88 -20.77 -10.80
C ALA A 852 7.83 -19.62 -10.40
N ARG A 853 8.98 -19.94 -9.79
CA ARG A 853 9.99 -18.95 -9.35
C ARG A 853 10.53 -18.11 -10.50
N ALA A 854 10.63 -18.66 -11.71
CA ALA A 854 11.12 -17.94 -12.88
C ALA A 854 10.25 -16.71 -13.24
N VAL A 855 8.95 -16.75 -12.92
CA VAL A 855 8.01 -15.63 -13.13
C VAL A 855 7.71 -14.88 -11.84
N PHE A 856 7.69 -15.59 -10.72
CA PHE A 856 7.39 -15.07 -9.38
C PHE A 856 8.62 -15.20 -8.46
N PRO A 857 9.72 -14.46 -8.74
CA PRO A 857 10.97 -14.63 -8.03
C PRO A 857 10.91 -14.21 -6.56
N ARG A 858 9.90 -13.40 -6.19
CA ARG A 858 9.66 -12.97 -4.80
C ARG A 858 8.45 -13.65 -4.17
N ASP A 859 7.91 -14.74 -4.73
CA ASP A 859 6.90 -15.53 -4.00
C ASP A 859 7.58 -16.32 -2.87
N ARG A 860 7.41 -15.86 -1.63
CA ARG A 860 8.03 -16.50 -0.48
C ARG A 860 7.53 -17.93 -0.23
N VAL A 861 6.30 -18.25 -0.60
CA VAL A 861 5.73 -19.60 -0.43
C VAL A 861 6.35 -20.58 -1.43
N VAL A 862 6.56 -20.15 -2.68
CA VAL A 862 7.30 -20.94 -3.68
C VAL A 862 8.72 -21.21 -3.19
N LEU A 863 9.40 -20.18 -2.68
CA LEU A 863 10.77 -20.32 -2.15
C LEU A 863 10.83 -21.22 -0.91
N ASN A 864 9.88 -21.11 0.02
CA ASN A 864 9.76 -22.01 1.16
C ASN A 864 9.59 -23.47 0.71
N GLU A 865 8.79 -23.72 -0.32
CA GLU A 865 8.60 -25.06 -0.88
C GLU A 865 9.88 -25.62 -1.50
N ILE A 866 10.64 -24.81 -2.25
CA ILE A 866 11.96 -25.19 -2.78
C ILE A 866 12.94 -25.49 -1.62
N GLY A 867 13.02 -24.61 -0.62
CA GLY A 867 13.88 -24.81 0.55
C GLY A 867 13.52 -26.09 1.32
N ARG A 868 12.22 -26.39 1.46
CA ARG A 868 11.73 -27.63 2.09
C ARG A 868 12.10 -28.86 1.28
N LEU A 869 12.01 -28.84 -0.05
CA LEU A 869 12.45 -29.95 -0.90
C LEU A 869 13.95 -30.20 -0.74
N HIS A 870 14.79 -29.15 -0.78
CA HIS A 870 16.23 -29.30 -0.53
C HIS A 870 16.51 -29.91 0.85
N PHE A 871 15.77 -29.49 1.89
CA PHE A 871 15.87 -30.10 3.21
C PHE A 871 15.51 -31.60 3.20
N LEU A 872 14.40 -31.99 2.55
CA LEU A 872 13.98 -33.40 2.43
C LEU A 872 15.01 -34.26 1.69
N GLU A 873 15.69 -33.68 0.70
CA GLU A 873 16.82 -34.29 -0.03
C GLU A 873 18.14 -34.27 0.75
N ARG A 874 18.16 -33.70 1.96
CA ARG A 874 19.34 -33.51 2.83
C ARG A 874 20.41 -32.58 2.23
N ARG A 875 20.01 -31.72 1.30
CA ARG A 875 20.80 -30.64 0.72
C ARG A 875 20.68 -29.39 1.61
N TYR A 876 21.25 -29.48 2.79
CA TYR A 876 21.00 -28.51 3.86
C TYR A 876 21.51 -27.09 3.53
N ASP A 877 22.66 -26.97 2.86
CA ASP A 877 23.21 -25.66 2.51
C ASP A 877 22.38 -24.96 1.43
N GLU A 878 21.88 -25.70 0.44
CA GLU A 878 20.95 -25.16 -0.56
C GLU A 878 19.58 -24.82 0.04
N ALA A 879 19.11 -25.60 1.00
CA ALA A 879 17.90 -25.28 1.77
C ALA A 879 18.07 -23.95 2.49
N VAL A 880 19.15 -23.78 3.27
CA VAL A 880 19.47 -22.54 3.98
C VAL A 880 19.57 -21.36 3.01
N SER A 881 20.32 -21.49 1.91
CA SER A 881 20.48 -20.41 0.93
C SER A 881 19.15 -19.97 0.29
N THR A 882 18.23 -20.91 0.05
CA THR A 882 16.89 -20.62 -0.47
C THR A 882 16.03 -19.93 0.59
N LEU A 883 16.09 -20.38 1.84
CA LEU A 883 15.32 -19.81 2.95
C LEU A 883 15.85 -18.42 3.35
N GLU A 884 17.14 -18.14 3.18
CA GLU A 884 17.67 -16.77 3.27
C GLU A 884 17.04 -15.84 2.20
N ALA A 885 16.65 -16.37 1.03
CA ALA A 885 15.91 -15.60 0.03
C ALA A 885 14.47 -15.29 0.48
N VAL A 886 13.83 -16.22 1.20
CA VAL A 886 12.55 -15.98 1.86
C VAL A 886 12.67 -14.84 2.87
N LEU A 887 13.66 -14.89 3.76
CA LEU A 887 13.86 -13.88 4.80
C LEU A 887 14.25 -12.50 4.25
N ARG A 888 14.84 -12.43 3.04
CA ARG A 888 15.03 -11.15 2.34
C ARG A 888 13.72 -10.53 1.85
N ILE A 889 12.64 -11.30 1.72
CA ILE A 889 11.31 -10.82 1.32
C ILE A 889 10.46 -10.52 2.56
N ASP A 890 10.39 -11.49 3.48
CA ASP A 890 9.65 -11.41 4.74
C ASP A 890 10.52 -11.98 5.87
N PRO A 891 11.16 -11.12 6.68
CA PRO A 891 12.05 -11.60 7.75
C PRO A 891 11.27 -12.31 8.88
N GLU A 892 9.96 -12.15 8.96
CA GLU A 892 9.11 -12.71 10.01
C GLU A 892 8.52 -14.07 9.60
N ASP A 893 8.92 -14.61 8.45
CA ASP A 893 8.40 -15.88 7.92
C ASP A 893 8.69 -17.05 8.88
N LEU A 894 7.63 -17.48 9.56
CA LEU A 894 7.68 -18.53 10.57
C LEU A 894 8.19 -19.87 10.00
N GLN A 895 7.75 -20.21 8.79
CA GLN A 895 8.07 -21.48 8.14
C GLN A 895 9.55 -21.52 7.71
N ALA A 896 10.10 -20.38 7.29
CA ALA A 896 11.50 -20.25 6.95
C ALA A 896 12.39 -20.50 8.17
N HIS A 897 12.13 -19.82 9.29
CA HIS A 897 12.88 -20.02 10.54
C HIS A 897 12.80 -21.47 11.03
N TYR A 898 11.62 -22.09 10.97
CA TYR A 898 11.43 -23.49 11.34
C TYR A 898 12.28 -24.43 10.47
N THR A 899 12.22 -24.25 9.14
CA THR A 899 12.92 -25.13 8.19
C THR A 899 14.43 -24.92 8.25
N MET A 900 14.89 -23.67 8.45
CA MET A 900 16.30 -23.34 8.67
C MET A 900 16.82 -23.99 9.95
N MET A 901 16.08 -23.92 11.07
CA MET A 901 16.43 -24.61 12.31
C MET A 901 16.64 -26.11 12.06
N LEU A 902 15.74 -26.77 11.33
CA LEU A 902 15.88 -28.19 11.01
C LEU A 902 17.06 -28.47 10.08
N ALA A 903 17.28 -27.65 9.05
CA ALA A 903 18.40 -27.78 8.13
C ALA A 903 19.75 -27.63 8.83
N TYR A 904 19.89 -26.64 9.71
CA TYR A 904 21.10 -26.45 10.52
C TYR A 904 21.35 -27.63 11.46
N ARG A 905 20.31 -28.17 12.13
CA ARG A 905 20.44 -29.41 12.94
C ARG A 905 20.89 -30.60 12.07
N GLY A 906 20.31 -30.74 10.88
CA GLY A 906 20.70 -31.76 9.91
C GLY A 906 22.17 -31.63 9.48
N ALA A 907 22.64 -30.41 9.31
CA ALA A 907 24.03 -30.06 8.99
C ALA A 907 24.98 -30.05 10.22
N GLN A 908 24.48 -30.33 11.42
CA GLN A 908 25.23 -30.28 12.69
C GLN A 908 25.76 -28.87 13.07
N ARG A 909 25.10 -27.82 12.57
CA ARG A 909 25.35 -26.40 12.83
C ARG A 909 24.48 -25.91 13.99
N MET A 910 24.83 -26.33 15.21
CA MET A 910 23.93 -26.22 16.37
C MET A 910 23.73 -24.79 16.89
N GLU A 911 24.70 -23.91 16.67
CA GLU A 911 24.60 -22.49 17.08
C GLU A 911 23.58 -21.76 16.19
N GLU A 912 23.71 -21.88 14.87
CA GLU A 912 22.75 -21.30 13.92
C GLU A 912 21.34 -21.94 14.06
N ALA A 913 21.26 -23.22 14.42
CA ALA A 913 20.00 -23.85 14.74
C ALA A 913 19.30 -23.23 15.96
N ALA A 914 20.06 -22.87 17.00
CA ALA A 914 19.50 -22.22 18.19
C ALA A 914 19.02 -20.79 17.87
N GLU A 915 19.76 -20.07 17.02
CA GLU A 915 19.36 -18.74 16.55
C GLU A 915 18.08 -18.76 15.71
N ALA A 916 17.94 -19.72 14.79
CA ALA A 916 16.73 -19.92 14.01
C ALA A 916 15.55 -20.36 14.90
N GLN A 917 15.81 -21.21 15.91
CA GLN A 917 14.80 -21.62 16.89
C GLN A 917 14.26 -20.43 17.69
N ALA A 918 15.12 -19.53 18.16
CA ALA A 918 14.67 -18.35 18.92
C ALA A 918 13.71 -17.46 18.11
N ARG A 919 13.96 -17.29 16.80
CA ARG A 919 13.08 -16.53 15.89
C ARG A 919 11.78 -17.27 15.59
N TYR A 920 11.88 -18.57 15.36
CA TYR A 920 10.69 -19.41 15.25
C TYR A 920 9.79 -19.27 16.49
N GLU A 921 10.35 -19.39 17.69
CA GLU A 921 9.63 -19.25 18.95
C GLU A 921 9.03 -17.85 19.15
N ARG A 922 9.75 -16.78 18.74
CA ARG A 922 9.24 -15.41 18.76
C ARG A 922 7.96 -15.27 17.94
N PHE A 923 7.94 -15.78 16.70
CA PHE A 923 6.83 -15.56 15.75
C PHE A 923 5.68 -16.59 15.89
N THR A 924 5.96 -17.85 16.23
CA THR A 924 5.34 -18.59 17.36
C THR A 924 3.92 -18.36 17.85
N ALA A 925 2.80 -18.26 17.11
CA ALA A 925 1.46 -17.99 17.69
C ALA A 925 1.09 -18.78 18.99
N ASP A 926 0.37 -18.16 19.94
CA ASP A 926 -0.06 -18.82 21.18
C ASP A 926 -1.39 -19.55 20.94
N GLU A 927 -1.31 -20.85 20.70
CA GLU A 927 -2.49 -21.69 20.48
C GLU A 927 -3.33 -21.84 21.77
N SER A 928 -2.70 -21.75 22.95
CA SER A 928 -3.39 -21.93 24.24
C SER A 928 -4.36 -20.79 24.55
N ALA A 929 -4.12 -19.61 24.00
CA ALA A 929 -4.98 -18.44 24.14
C ALA A 929 -6.39 -18.64 23.53
N GLN A 930 -6.60 -19.64 22.68
CA GLN A 930 -7.93 -19.98 22.19
C GLN A 930 -8.90 -20.37 23.31
N ALA A 931 -8.41 -20.83 24.47
CA ALA A 931 -9.23 -21.14 25.63
C ALA A 931 -10.02 -19.92 26.17
N ILE A 932 -9.49 -18.71 25.98
CA ILE A 932 -10.12 -17.43 26.38
C ILE A 932 -11.46 -17.23 25.64
N THR A 933 -11.58 -17.72 24.41
CA THR A 933 -12.80 -17.54 23.60
C THR A 933 -14.00 -18.32 24.14
N GLY A 934 -13.78 -19.34 24.98
CA GLY A 934 -14.82 -20.28 25.42
C GLY A 934 -16.03 -19.61 26.13
N PRO A 935 -15.82 -18.81 27.19
CA PRO A 935 -16.88 -18.04 27.83
C PRO A 935 -17.56 -17.04 26.90
N PHE A 936 -16.78 -16.27 26.13
CA PHE A 936 -17.30 -15.29 25.17
C PHE A 936 -18.28 -15.92 24.17
N ARG A 937 -17.88 -17.05 23.55
CA ARG A 937 -18.71 -17.80 22.59
C ARG A 937 -20.06 -18.24 23.13
N ARG A 938 -20.17 -18.48 24.45
CA ARG A 938 -21.44 -18.84 25.09
C ARG A 938 -22.31 -17.63 25.38
N ALA A 939 -21.69 -16.48 25.63
CA ALA A 939 -22.38 -15.22 25.91
C ALA A 939 -22.85 -14.52 24.63
N SER A 940 -22.14 -14.71 23.51
CA SER A 940 -22.41 -14.10 22.20
C SER A 940 -22.68 -15.19 21.15
N PRO A 941 -23.90 -15.77 21.11
CA PRO A 941 -24.22 -16.84 20.17
C PRO A 941 -24.13 -16.42 18.70
N GLU A 942 -24.39 -15.15 18.38
CA GLU A 942 -24.30 -14.59 17.03
C GLU A 942 -22.84 -14.55 16.55
N ASP A 943 -21.92 -14.03 17.37
CA ASP A 943 -20.48 -14.07 17.06
C ASP A 943 -19.91 -15.50 17.03
N ASN A 944 -20.49 -16.42 17.81
CA ASN A 944 -20.13 -17.83 17.72
C ASN A 944 -20.67 -18.51 16.45
N ASN A 945 -21.72 -17.96 15.83
CA ASN A 945 -22.15 -18.34 14.48
C ASN A 945 -21.13 -17.85 13.44
N GLU A 946 -20.76 -16.56 13.48
CA GLU A 946 -19.76 -15.95 12.58
C GLU A 946 -18.41 -16.66 12.58
N ARG A 947 -18.02 -17.24 13.73
CA ARG A 947 -16.79 -18.03 13.86
C ARG A 947 -16.77 -19.28 12.98
N GLN A 948 -17.91 -19.88 12.67
CA GLN A 948 -17.95 -21.13 11.89
C GLN A 948 -17.72 -20.83 10.43
N MET A 949 -16.71 -21.41 9.78
CA MET A 949 -16.37 -21.09 8.38
C MET A 949 -17.59 -21.11 7.45
N ILE A 950 -18.46 -22.10 7.62
CA ILE A 950 -19.76 -22.25 6.97
C ILE A 950 -20.85 -22.05 8.05
N HIS A 951 -21.68 -21.03 7.90
CA HIS A 951 -22.80 -20.70 8.77
C HIS A 951 -23.93 -20.09 7.95
N GLU A 952 -25.13 -20.00 8.53
CA GLU A 952 -26.28 -19.34 7.91
C GLU A 952 -26.77 -18.22 8.83
N HIS A 953 -27.28 -17.16 8.21
CA HIS A 953 -27.94 -16.02 8.86
C HIS A 953 -29.45 -16.13 8.76
#